data_AF-A0AAV1GP34-F1
#
_entry.id   AF-A0AAV1GP34-F1
#
_cell.length_a   1.000
_cell.length_b   1.000
_cell.length_c   1.000
_cell.angle_alpha   90.00
_cell.angle_beta   90.00
_cell.angle_gamma   90.00
#
_symmetry.space_group_name_H-M   'P 1'
#
loop_
_entity.id
_entity.type
_entity.pdbx_description
1 polymer ?
#
loop_
_entity_poly.entity_id
_entity_poly.type
_entity_poly.pdbx_seq_one_letter_code
_entity_poly.pdbx_strand_id
1 'polypeptide(L)'
;MSTFIISIASDRFGTKEHRTSKTSTATPIPNRREVKITQLRQELRSLRCRYRKANEEEKVALAELRDVVRERLTTLRRAEWHRKRGKERTRKRSAFIANPFEFTKKLLGEKRSGQLSCPEDVINRYISNTYSDGMREQDLGHCAALICPPEPSTLFNINEPTLKEVKEVIKSARTSSAPGPSGVPYKVFKHCPRLLERLWKILRTIWRRGRVPQQWRYAEGVWIPKEENASNIEQFRTISLLSVECKIFFKIVSNRLMGFLLKNTYIDTSVQKGGVPGVPGCIEHTGVVTQLIREARENKGDLAVLWLDLANAYGSLPHKLVEVALSSYHVPEKIRNLILDYYNNFSLRVSSGTSTSEWHRLEKGIITGCTISVSLFALAMNMLVKSAEVECRGPLSRSGTRQPPIRAFMDDLTVTTTSVPGCRWLLQGLEQLISWARMSFKPAKSRSLVLRKGKVSDQFRFMLGDIRIPSVSEKPVKSLGKLFTGDLKDTAARQGTSDDLDTWLSAVDKSGLPGKFKAWIYQHGILPRLLWPMLIYEVPITTVEGFERKVSRFLRRWLGLPRSLSSIALFGHNTKLQLPFSSPSEEFKVTRAREVLLYRDSADTKVSSAGVEVRTGRKWRAKDAVERAEARLQHSTLVGTVATGRAGLGSNPKPCYIKARGKERRRLIQDEVRAEVEEARFSRAVGMSKQGAWTRWEHIAGRKITWAELWKAEPHHFKFLVQSVYDVLPSPANLFTWGLVEAPACQLCQRRGSLEHILSCCPKALGDGRYRWRHDQVLKAVADTICSGITSSKQQHPSKTSIAFVRAGETPQPPRKTQGGLLATARDWQLLVDLGRQLRFPDTIAVTSLRPDMVLVSASSKQVVLLELTVPWEDRVEEAQERKRARYADLVAECRRNGWKARCEPIEVGCRGFAGQSLHRVLGLLGICGLHRRRGTKNILEAAEKASRWLWLRRGDTWRSALPGHKSGPDQPRLGRPGEGV
;
A
#
# COMPACT_ATOMS: atom_id res chain seq x y z
N MET A 1 20.93 29.68 -10.05
CA MET A 1 19.85 28.78 -10.54
C MET A 1 18.63 28.85 -9.64
N SER A 2 18.73 28.56 -8.35
CA SER A 2 17.59 28.59 -7.42
C SER A 2 16.93 29.96 -7.33
N THR A 3 17.72 31.05 -7.26
CA THR A 3 17.22 32.45 -7.32
C THR A 3 16.43 32.74 -8.61
N PHE A 4 16.88 32.22 -9.75
CA PHE A 4 16.20 32.37 -11.04
C PHE A 4 14.88 31.59 -11.09
N ILE A 5 14.84 30.39 -10.50
CA ILE A 5 13.60 29.59 -10.40
C ILE A 5 12.60 30.30 -9.50
N ILE A 6 13.05 30.82 -8.34
CA ILE A 6 12.19 31.48 -7.36
C ILE A 6 11.67 32.81 -7.89
N SER A 7 12.51 33.64 -8.50
CA SER A 7 12.07 34.90 -9.13
C SER A 7 11.03 34.66 -10.20
N ILE A 8 11.28 33.78 -11.17
CA ILE A 8 10.28 33.46 -12.21
C ILE A 8 9.00 32.89 -11.61
N ALA A 9 9.10 32.05 -10.58
CA ALA A 9 7.93 31.50 -9.92
C ALA A 9 7.13 32.59 -9.18
N SER A 10 7.82 33.50 -8.50
CA SER A 10 7.24 34.68 -7.85
C SER A 10 6.54 35.58 -8.86
N ASP A 11 7.21 35.91 -9.97
CA ASP A 11 6.69 36.78 -11.01
C ASP A 11 5.46 36.18 -11.71
N ARG A 12 5.45 34.86 -11.95
CA ARG A 12 4.36 34.18 -12.67
C ARG A 12 3.19 33.74 -11.80
N PHE A 13 3.44 33.37 -10.54
CA PHE A 13 2.42 32.75 -9.68
C PHE A 13 2.12 33.57 -8.42
N GLY A 14 2.84 34.66 -8.17
CA GLY A 14 2.72 35.50 -6.97
C GLY A 14 3.32 34.85 -5.72
N THR A 15 3.54 35.68 -4.69
CA THR A 15 3.96 35.24 -3.36
C THR A 15 2.76 35.18 -2.43
N LYS A 16 2.59 34.04 -1.74
CA LYS A 16 1.59 33.93 -0.67
C LYS A 16 2.31 33.96 0.66
N GLU A 17 2.19 35.07 1.39
CA GLU A 17 2.73 35.15 2.74
C GLU A 17 2.08 34.10 3.62
N HIS A 18 2.93 33.38 4.37
CA HIS A 18 2.46 32.44 5.38
C HIS A 18 1.79 33.29 6.46
N ARG A 19 0.44 33.36 6.46
CA ARG A 19 -0.31 33.99 7.55
C ARG A 19 0.15 33.34 8.85
N THR A 20 0.97 34.05 9.63
CA THR A 20 1.13 33.78 11.04
C THR A 20 -0.28 33.73 11.60
N SER A 21 -0.60 32.66 12.31
CA SER A 21 -1.93 32.48 12.87
C SER A 21 -2.16 33.59 13.88
N LYS A 22 -2.70 34.73 13.44
CA LYS A 22 -3.36 35.66 14.33
C LYS A 22 -4.46 34.84 14.98
N THR A 23 -4.22 34.47 16.22
CA THR A 23 -5.19 33.98 17.19
C THR A 23 -6.27 35.04 17.26
N SER A 24 -7.25 34.96 16.37
CA SER A 24 -8.49 35.71 16.51
C SER A 24 -9.20 35.10 17.71
N THR A 25 -9.02 35.73 18.87
CA THR A 25 -9.86 35.64 20.06
C THR A 25 -11.25 36.21 19.76
N ALA A 26 -11.88 35.76 18.68
CA ALA A 26 -13.29 35.99 18.46
C ALA A 26 -14.02 34.99 19.36
N THR A 27 -14.59 35.49 20.46
CA THR A 27 -15.55 34.75 21.25
C THR A 27 -16.60 34.16 20.31
N PRO A 28 -16.83 32.83 20.32
CA PRO A 28 -17.74 32.21 19.38
C PRO A 28 -19.15 32.74 19.66
N ILE A 29 -19.71 33.49 18.70
CA ILE A 29 -21.10 33.96 18.78
C ILE A 29 -21.98 32.73 18.99
N PRO A 30 -22.71 32.63 20.13
CA PRO A 30 -23.46 31.44 20.46
C PRO A 30 -24.56 31.21 19.42
N ASN A 31 -24.66 29.99 18.94
CA ASN A 31 -25.62 29.61 17.91
C ASN A 31 -27.06 29.78 18.47
N ARG A 32 -28.03 30.19 17.65
CA ARG A 32 -29.45 30.39 18.05
C ARG A 32 -30.04 29.23 18.88
N ARG A 33 -29.61 27.99 18.61
CA ARG A 33 -29.99 26.80 19.40
C ARG A 33 -29.30 26.70 20.76
N GLU A 34 -28.02 27.07 20.86
CA GLU A 34 -27.29 27.13 22.14
C GLU A 34 -27.90 28.21 23.04
N VAL A 35 -28.22 29.38 22.47
CA VAL A 35 -28.94 30.47 23.16
C VAL A 35 -30.28 29.97 23.73
N LYS A 36 -31.07 29.25 22.92
CA LYS A 36 -32.37 28.70 23.36
C LYS A 36 -32.23 27.61 24.41
N ILE A 37 -31.16 26.80 24.38
CA ILE A 37 -30.84 25.81 25.43
C ILE A 37 -30.48 26.52 26.74
N THR A 38 -29.73 27.62 26.71
CA THR A 38 -29.46 28.44 27.90
C THR A 38 -30.74 29.08 28.45
N GLN A 39 -31.63 29.61 27.61
CA GLN A 39 -32.92 30.16 28.02
C GLN A 39 -33.79 29.10 28.71
N LEU A 40 -33.96 27.92 28.12
CA LEU A 40 -34.74 26.82 28.73
C LEU A 40 -34.12 26.32 30.05
N ARG A 41 -32.78 26.41 30.20
CA ARG A 41 -32.11 26.10 31.49
C ARG A 41 -32.44 27.15 32.56
N GLN A 42 -32.46 28.43 32.19
CA GLN A 42 -32.86 29.52 33.09
C GLN A 42 -34.34 29.40 33.46
N GLU A 43 -35.19 29.07 32.50
CA GLU A 43 -36.62 28.82 32.71
C GLU A 43 -36.84 27.66 33.69
N LEU A 44 -36.15 26.52 33.51
CA LEU A 44 -36.20 25.41 34.48
C LEU A 44 -35.71 25.80 35.88
N ARG A 45 -34.70 26.67 36.00
CA ARG A 45 -34.27 27.19 37.30
C ARG A 45 -35.36 28.05 37.92
N SER A 46 -35.98 28.93 37.14
CA SER A 46 -37.09 29.78 37.60
C SER A 46 -38.32 28.96 38.02
N LEU A 47 -38.66 27.89 37.29
CA LEU A 47 -39.77 27.00 37.60
C LEU A 47 -39.48 26.18 38.86
N ARG A 48 -38.22 25.76 39.10
CA ARG A 48 -37.83 25.14 40.37
C ARG A 48 -37.97 26.07 41.56
N CYS A 49 -37.59 27.35 41.40
CA CYS A 49 -37.77 28.34 42.46
C CYS A 49 -39.25 28.61 42.75
N ARG A 50 -40.10 28.71 41.72
CA ARG A 50 -41.55 28.86 41.86
C ARG A 50 -42.21 27.64 42.52
N TYR A 51 -41.84 26.44 42.09
CA TYR A 51 -42.34 25.19 42.68
C TYR A 51 -42.08 25.06 44.19
N ARG A 52 -40.96 25.61 44.68
CA ARG A 52 -40.64 25.62 46.12
C ARG A 52 -41.52 26.56 46.95
N LYS A 53 -42.16 27.56 46.33
CA LYS A 53 -42.95 28.60 46.99
C LYS A 53 -44.47 28.47 46.75
N ALA A 54 -44.90 27.49 45.97
CA ALA A 54 -46.26 27.35 45.47
C ALA A 54 -47.15 26.48 46.38
N ASN A 55 -48.47 26.71 46.32
CA ASN A 55 -49.48 25.91 47.03
C ASN A 55 -49.71 24.55 46.34
N GLU A 56 -50.36 23.58 46.99
CA GLU A 56 -50.48 22.19 46.47
C GLU A 56 -51.15 22.09 45.08
N GLU A 57 -52.15 22.92 44.78
CA GLU A 57 -52.79 22.96 43.46
C GLU A 57 -51.85 23.52 42.37
N GLU A 58 -51.08 24.58 42.69
CA GLU A 58 -50.12 25.19 41.79
C GLU A 58 -48.89 24.29 41.52
N LYS A 59 -48.53 23.44 42.49
CA LYS A 59 -47.43 22.47 42.33
C LYS A 59 -47.71 21.49 41.20
N VAL A 60 -48.96 21.06 41.01
CA VAL A 60 -49.35 20.15 39.92
C VAL A 60 -49.14 20.83 38.56
N ALA A 61 -49.67 22.04 38.36
CA ALA A 61 -49.50 22.79 37.11
C ALA A 61 -48.03 23.15 36.81
N LEU A 62 -47.26 23.52 37.84
CA LEU A 62 -45.82 23.82 37.70
C LEU A 62 -44.99 22.56 37.42
N ALA A 63 -45.41 21.39 37.89
CA ALA A 63 -44.77 20.11 37.58
C ALA A 63 -44.95 19.75 36.10
N GLU A 64 -46.17 19.88 35.57
CA GLU A 64 -46.46 19.66 34.14
C GLU A 64 -45.66 20.61 33.24
N LEU A 65 -45.66 21.92 33.55
CA LEU A 65 -44.90 22.91 32.80
C LEU A 65 -43.39 22.62 32.82
N ARG A 66 -42.86 22.19 33.97
CA ARG A 66 -41.45 21.77 34.11
C ARG A 66 -41.14 20.57 33.22
N ASP A 67 -42.05 19.61 33.10
CA ASP A 67 -41.83 18.41 32.30
C ASP A 67 -41.92 18.71 30.79
N VAL A 68 -42.83 19.60 30.36
CA VAL A 68 -42.85 20.14 28.98
C VAL A 68 -41.53 20.86 28.63
N VAL A 69 -41.02 21.72 29.53
CA VAL A 69 -39.75 22.43 29.30
C VAL A 69 -38.56 21.46 29.30
N ARG A 70 -38.56 20.42 30.15
CA ARG A 70 -37.56 19.34 30.14
C ARG A 70 -37.58 18.58 28.81
N GLU A 71 -38.74 18.20 28.30
CA GLU A 71 -38.87 17.48 27.05
C GLU A 71 -38.32 18.32 25.87
N ARG A 72 -38.72 19.60 25.78
CA ARG A 72 -38.18 20.55 24.79
C ARG A 72 -36.66 20.68 24.89
N LEU A 73 -36.12 20.78 26.11
CA LEU A 73 -34.68 20.85 26.35
C LEU A 73 -33.94 19.58 25.93
N THR A 74 -34.49 18.40 26.23
CA THR A 74 -33.87 17.12 25.83
C THR A 74 -33.87 16.96 24.31
N THR A 75 -34.97 17.30 23.65
CA THR A 75 -35.08 17.29 22.18
C THR A 75 -34.07 18.23 21.53
N LEU A 76 -33.95 19.47 22.01
CA LEU A 76 -32.98 20.44 21.49
C LEU A 76 -31.52 19.99 21.75
N ARG A 77 -31.22 19.44 22.93
CA ARG A 77 -29.89 18.89 23.24
C ARG A 77 -29.54 17.71 22.34
N ARG A 78 -30.47 16.79 22.09
CA ARG A 78 -30.29 15.67 21.15
C ARG A 78 -29.99 16.20 19.75
N ALA A 79 -30.80 17.13 19.24
CA ALA A 79 -30.60 17.73 17.92
C ALA A 79 -29.25 18.48 17.81
N GLU A 80 -28.83 19.17 18.86
CA GLU A 80 -27.53 19.85 18.91
C GLU A 80 -26.36 18.86 18.96
N TRP A 81 -26.48 17.79 19.74
CA TRP A 81 -25.51 16.71 19.80
C TRP A 81 -25.36 16.01 18.44
N HIS A 82 -26.46 15.70 17.76
CA HIS A 82 -26.44 15.15 16.40
C HIS A 82 -25.74 16.10 15.42
N ARG A 83 -26.01 17.41 15.49
CA ARG A 83 -25.34 18.43 14.66
C ARG A 83 -23.83 18.52 14.97
N LYS A 84 -23.42 18.58 16.24
CA LYS A 84 -22.01 18.64 16.65
C LYS A 84 -21.26 17.39 16.18
N ARG A 85 -21.82 16.19 16.37
CA ARG A 85 -21.26 14.94 15.84
C ARG A 85 -21.22 14.92 14.31
N GLY A 86 -22.25 15.43 13.63
CA GLY A 86 -22.29 15.54 12.17
C GLY A 86 -21.18 16.43 11.61
N LYS A 87 -20.97 17.60 12.22
CA LYS A 87 -19.86 18.51 11.88
C LYS A 87 -18.50 17.86 12.13
N GLU A 88 -18.33 17.20 13.27
CA GLU A 88 -17.08 16.52 13.61
C GLU A 88 -16.76 15.38 12.62
N ARG A 89 -17.74 14.55 12.27
CA ARG A 89 -17.60 13.50 11.25
C ARG A 89 -17.24 14.07 9.89
N THR A 90 -17.86 15.18 9.51
CA THR A 90 -17.56 15.87 8.25
C THR A 90 -16.13 16.42 8.24
N ARG A 91 -15.70 17.07 9.33
CA ARG A 91 -14.31 17.54 9.51
C ARG A 91 -13.31 16.39 9.41
N LYS A 92 -13.55 15.29 10.12
CA LYS A 92 -12.71 14.07 10.08
C LYS A 92 -12.67 13.46 8.68
N ARG A 93 -13.81 13.41 7.98
CA ARG A 93 -13.88 12.95 6.59
C ARG A 93 -13.08 13.83 5.64
N SER A 94 -13.21 15.15 5.74
CA SER A 94 -12.44 16.09 4.91
C SER A 94 -10.94 15.98 5.20
N ALA A 95 -10.55 15.87 6.47
CA ALA A 95 -9.16 15.66 6.86
C ALA A 95 -8.60 14.34 6.30
N PHE A 96 -9.39 13.25 6.37
CA PHE A 96 -9.00 11.97 5.80
C PHE A 96 -8.88 12.02 4.28
N ILE A 97 -9.79 12.68 3.56
CA ILE A 97 -9.73 12.80 2.09
C ILE A 97 -8.52 13.65 1.66
N ALA A 98 -8.21 14.71 2.41
CA ALA A 98 -7.06 15.58 2.14
C ALA A 98 -5.72 14.84 2.27
N ASN A 99 -5.53 14.08 3.35
CA ASN A 99 -4.34 13.25 3.54
C ASN A 99 -4.66 11.95 4.32
N PRO A 100 -5.02 10.86 3.60
CA PRO A 100 -5.40 9.60 4.24
C PRO A 100 -4.29 9.01 5.11
N PHE A 101 -3.04 9.04 4.63
CA PHE A 101 -1.91 8.44 5.32
C PHE A 101 -1.55 9.15 6.62
N GLU A 102 -1.54 10.49 6.60
CA GLU A 102 -1.26 11.28 7.81
C GLU A 102 -2.37 11.13 8.85
N PHE A 103 -3.63 11.14 8.41
CA PHE A 103 -4.76 10.88 9.30
C PHE A 103 -4.65 9.49 9.94
N THR A 104 -4.36 8.45 9.15
CA THR A 104 -4.14 7.09 9.65
C THR A 104 -2.98 7.03 10.64
N LYS A 105 -1.87 7.70 10.35
CA LYS A 105 -0.69 7.73 11.22
C LYS A 105 -1.04 8.32 12.60
N LYS A 106 -1.75 9.46 12.61
CA LYS A 106 -2.24 10.11 13.84
C LYS A 106 -3.27 9.24 14.59
N LEU A 107 -4.19 8.61 13.87
CA LEU A 107 -5.25 7.78 14.46
C LEU A 107 -4.71 6.52 15.14
N LEU A 108 -3.75 5.85 14.52
CA LEU A 108 -3.17 4.59 15.04
C LEU A 108 -2.02 4.83 16.04
N GLY A 109 -1.82 6.07 16.48
CA GLY A 109 -0.70 6.47 17.32
C GLY A 109 0.61 6.65 16.54
N GLU A 110 1.36 7.68 16.94
CA GLU A 110 2.73 7.92 16.53
C GLU A 110 3.67 7.43 17.62
N LYS A 111 4.38 6.31 17.40
CA LYS A 111 5.45 5.85 18.32
C LYS A 111 6.61 6.85 18.50
N ARG A 112 6.58 7.97 17.77
CA ARG A 112 7.55 9.05 17.76
C ARG A 112 6.79 10.36 17.66
N SER A 113 6.57 11.00 18.80
CA SER A 113 5.77 12.22 18.96
C SER A 113 6.48 13.13 19.96
N GLY A 114 6.16 14.42 19.93
CA GLY A 114 6.80 15.42 20.77
C GLY A 114 7.13 16.68 19.96
N GLN A 115 7.12 17.81 20.64
CA GLN A 115 7.54 19.09 20.09
C GLN A 115 8.61 19.66 21.01
N LEU A 116 9.74 20.03 20.42
CA LEU A 116 10.80 20.70 21.16
C LEU A 116 10.47 22.19 21.24
N SER A 117 10.37 22.72 22.45
CA SER A 117 10.28 24.15 22.72
C SER A 117 11.39 24.47 23.71
N CYS A 118 12.50 24.99 23.22
CA CYS A 118 13.63 25.39 24.03
C CYS A 118 14.16 26.74 23.53
N PRO A 119 14.74 27.56 24.43
CA PRO A 119 15.34 28.83 24.06
C PRO A 119 16.60 28.61 23.20
N GLU A 120 16.99 29.65 22.47
CA GLU A 120 18.03 29.59 21.44
C GLU A 120 19.42 29.24 22.01
N ASP A 121 19.74 29.74 23.20
CA ASP A 121 21.01 29.53 23.90
C ASP A 121 21.26 28.04 24.21
N VAL A 122 20.22 27.31 24.63
CA VAL A 122 20.29 25.87 24.90
C VAL A 122 20.55 25.09 23.61
N ILE A 123 19.93 25.51 22.50
CA ILE A 123 20.14 24.90 21.18
C ILE A 123 21.59 25.14 20.72
N ASN A 124 22.06 26.39 20.78
CA ASN A 124 23.42 26.76 20.36
C ASN A 124 24.48 25.99 21.17
N ARG A 125 24.32 25.92 22.50
CA ARG A 125 25.22 25.15 23.39
C ARG A 125 25.23 23.66 23.05
N TYR A 126 24.05 23.08 22.81
CA TYR A 126 23.95 21.65 22.47
C TYR A 126 24.62 21.33 21.13
N ILE A 127 24.40 22.14 20.10
CA ILE A 127 24.97 21.92 18.76
C ILE A 127 26.48 22.10 18.79
N SER A 128 26.99 23.16 19.43
CA SER A 128 28.42 23.38 19.60
C SER A 128 29.09 22.21 20.33
N ASN A 129 28.56 21.76 21.47
CA ASN A 129 29.11 20.61 22.19
C ASN A 129 29.10 19.32 21.37
N THR A 130 28.10 19.15 20.50
CA THR A 130 27.92 17.94 19.69
C THR A 130 28.90 17.88 18.52
N TYR A 131 29.15 19.01 17.86
CA TYR A 131 29.82 19.05 16.55
C TYR A 131 31.17 19.78 16.53
N SER A 132 31.57 20.45 17.61
CA SER A 132 32.90 21.05 17.72
C SER A 132 33.97 19.99 17.99
N ASP A 133 35.15 20.17 17.39
CA ASP A 133 36.28 19.25 17.51
C ASP A 133 37.60 20.01 17.67
N GLY A 134 38.05 20.14 18.93
CA GLY A 134 39.31 20.79 19.27
C GLY A 134 40.55 20.09 18.72
N MET A 135 40.44 18.82 18.29
CA MET A 135 41.55 18.07 17.68
C MET A 135 41.38 17.89 16.16
N ARG A 136 40.51 18.67 15.51
CA ARG A 136 40.18 18.51 14.07
C ARG A 136 41.40 18.53 13.14
N GLU A 137 42.35 19.42 13.42
CA GLU A 137 43.57 19.58 12.61
C GLU A 137 44.67 18.57 13.00
N GLN A 138 44.53 17.86 14.12
CA GLN A 138 45.47 16.84 14.56
C GLN A 138 45.18 15.50 13.87
N ASP A 139 46.20 14.90 13.25
CA ASP A 139 46.09 13.57 12.66
C ASP A 139 45.84 12.48 13.72
N LEU A 140 45.24 11.36 13.30
CA LEU A 140 44.92 10.24 14.19
C LEU A 140 46.16 9.43 14.63
N GLY A 141 47.33 9.68 14.04
CA GLY A 141 48.53 8.89 14.25
C GLY A 141 48.51 7.52 13.54
N HIS A 142 49.66 6.83 13.56
CA HIS A 142 49.78 5.50 12.97
C HIS A 142 49.08 4.45 13.84
N CYS A 143 48.30 3.55 13.23
CA CYS A 143 47.65 2.44 13.91
C CYS A 143 48.08 1.12 13.26
N ALA A 144 48.96 0.39 13.95
CA ALA A 144 49.50 -0.89 13.47
C ALA A 144 48.42 -1.99 13.29
N ALA A 145 47.29 -1.86 14.00
CA ALA A 145 46.18 -2.82 13.93
C ALA A 145 45.31 -2.67 12.67
N LEU A 146 45.46 -1.58 11.89
CA LEU A 146 44.66 -1.37 10.69
C LEU A 146 45.08 -2.27 9.53
N ILE A 147 44.11 -3.01 8.99
CA ILE A 147 44.34 -3.83 7.80
C ILE A 147 44.31 -2.94 6.56
N CYS A 148 45.44 -2.90 5.83
CA CYS A 148 45.50 -2.26 4.53
C CYS A 148 44.98 -3.21 3.43
N PRO A 149 43.91 -2.84 2.70
CA PRO A 149 43.38 -3.67 1.63
C PRO A 149 44.33 -3.69 0.40
N PRO A 150 44.30 -4.75 -0.41
CA PRO A 150 45.11 -4.85 -1.62
C PRO A 150 44.72 -3.78 -2.65
N GLU A 151 45.59 -3.59 -3.64
CA GLU A 151 45.33 -2.68 -4.77
C GLU A 151 44.03 -3.00 -5.52
N PRO A 152 43.37 -1.99 -6.14
CA PRO A 152 42.07 -2.17 -6.75
C PRO A 152 42.16 -2.95 -8.07
N SER A 153 41.39 -4.03 -8.19
CA SER A 153 41.21 -4.78 -9.44
C SER A 153 40.40 -4.00 -10.48
N THR A 154 39.46 -3.16 -10.05
CA THR A 154 38.65 -2.29 -10.90
C THR A 154 38.85 -0.84 -10.51
N LEU A 155 39.36 -0.04 -11.44
CA LEU A 155 39.57 1.39 -11.24
C LEU A 155 38.26 2.16 -11.00
N PHE A 156 38.35 3.22 -10.21
CA PHE A 156 37.23 4.11 -9.94
C PHE A 156 36.85 4.91 -11.20
N ASN A 157 35.56 5.06 -11.48
CA ASN A 157 35.09 5.84 -12.61
C ASN A 157 35.21 7.37 -12.37
N ILE A 158 36.30 7.95 -12.88
CA ILE A 158 36.61 9.39 -12.81
C ILE A 158 35.99 10.22 -13.95
N ASN A 159 35.26 9.60 -14.88
CA ASN A 159 34.61 10.30 -15.99
C ASN A 159 33.53 11.26 -15.49
N GLU A 160 33.16 12.25 -16.29
CA GLU A 160 32.11 13.20 -15.89
C GLU A 160 30.74 12.51 -15.66
N PRO A 161 29.88 13.05 -14.79
CA PRO A 161 28.52 12.56 -14.61
C PRO A 161 27.72 12.59 -15.91
N THR A 162 27.10 11.47 -16.27
CA THR A 162 26.28 11.36 -17.48
C THR A 162 24.86 11.87 -17.22
N LEU A 163 24.18 12.37 -18.26
CA LEU A 163 22.77 12.78 -18.13
C LEU A 163 21.86 11.62 -17.71
N LYS A 164 22.22 10.38 -18.10
CA LYS A 164 21.50 9.16 -17.71
C LYS A 164 21.55 8.93 -16.20
N GLU A 165 22.73 9.02 -15.58
CA GLU A 165 22.88 8.91 -14.12
C GLU A 165 22.02 9.95 -13.39
N VAL A 166 22.02 11.21 -13.85
CA VAL A 166 21.19 12.27 -13.25
C VAL A 166 19.69 11.95 -13.36
N LYS A 167 19.23 11.52 -14.54
CA LYS A 167 17.84 11.13 -14.79
C LYS A 167 17.41 9.95 -13.90
N GLU A 168 18.26 8.96 -13.72
CA GLU A 168 18.00 7.79 -12.87
C GLU A 168 17.88 8.19 -11.39
N VAL A 169 18.80 9.03 -10.90
CA VAL A 169 18.74 9.56 -9.53
C VAL A 169 17.43 10.30 -9.29
N ILE A 170 17.04 11.20 -10.19
CA ILE A 170 15.80 11.99 -10.05
C ILE A 170 14.57 11.09 -10.13
N LYS A 171 14.55 10.13 -11.05
CA LYS A 171 13.43 9.19 -11.18
C LYS A 171 13.23 8.38 -9.90
N SER A 172 14.33 7.97 -9.26
CA SER A 172 14.31 7.22 -8.00
C SER A 172 13.90 8.06 -6.78
N ALA A 173 14.17 9.37 -6.79
CA ALA A 173 13.89 10.26 -5.66
C ALA A 173 12.38 10.45 -5.40
N ARG A 174 11.98 10.65 -4.15
CA ARG A 174 10.58 10.93 -3.79
C ARG A 174 10.19 12.35 -4.21
N THR A 175 9.09 12.48 -4.95
CA THR A 175 8.62 13.77 -5.49
C THR A 175 8.24 14.76 -4.38
N SER A 176 7.73 14.27 -3.25
CA SER A 176 7.30 15.07 -2.09
C SER A 176 8.38 15.28 -1.04
N SER A 177 9.65 14.96 -1.33
CA SER A 177 10.75 15.23 -0.39
C SER A 177 10.86 16.73 -0.15
N ALA A 178 11.04 17.14 1.11
CA ALA A 178 11.26 18.53 1.48
C ALA A 178 12.56 19.05 0.84
N PRO A 179 12.54 20.28 0.30
CA PRO A 179 13.75 20.97 -0.17
C PRO A 179 14.58 21.47 1.02
N GLY A 180 15.86 21.75 0.78
CA GLY A 180 16.71 22.49 1.72
C GLY A 180 16.60 24.01 1.54
N PRO A 181 17.59 24.80 1.99
CA PRO A 181 17.60 26.28 1.94
C PRO A 181 17.24 26.86 0.56
N SER A 182 17.60 26.15 -0.52
CA SER A 182 17.27 26.53 -1.90
C SER A 182 15.78 26.65 -2.20
N GLY A 183 14.89 26.05 -1.40
CA GLY A 183 13.43 26.01 -1.65
C GLY A 183 12.96 25.20 -2.86
N VAL A 184 13.87 24.70 -3.72
CA VAL A 184 13.53 23.98 -4.96
C VAL A 184 13.32 22.48 -4.71
N PRO A 185 12.12 21.92 -4.92
CA PRO A 185 11.86 20.49 -4.71
C PRO A 185 12.19 19.63 -5.94
N TYR A 186 12.35 18.31 -5.74
CA TYR A 186 12.52 17.32 -6.82
C TYR A 186 11.42 17.37 -7.88
N LYS A 187 10.21 17.82 -7.51
CA LYS A 187 9.08 17.96 -8.45
C LYS A 187 9.45 18.85 -9.64
N VAL A 188 10.23 19.91 -9.44
CA VAL A 188 10.64 20.82 -10.51
C VAL A 188 11.53 20.09 -11.52
N PHE A 189 12.60 19.44 -11.06
CA PHE A 189 13.51 18.71 -11.95
C PHE A 189 12.86 17.50 -12.64
N LYS A 190 11.81 16.91 -12.06
CA LYS A 190 11.03 15.83 -12.70
C LYS A 190 10.16 16.30 -13.87
N HIS A 191 9.63 17.52 -13.81
CA HIS A 191 8.67 18.02 -14.80
C HIS A 191 9.29 19.05 -15.77
N CYS A 192 10.52 19.52 -15.52
CA CYS A 192 11.20 20.53 -16.33
C CYS A 192 12.52 19.99 -16.93
N PRO A 193 12.50 19.34 -18.11
CA PRO A 193 13.68 18.72 -18.72
C PRO A 193 14.81 19.71 -19.05
N ARG A 194 14.49 20.92 -19.53
CA ARG A 194 15.51 21.94 -19.84
C ARG A 194 16.28 22.40 -18.61
N LEU A 195 15.60 22.53 -17.47
CA LEU A 195 16.24 22.87 -16.20
C LEU A 195 17.15 21.73 -15.73
N LEU A 196 16.71 20.47 -15.91
CA LEU A 196 17.51 19.30 -15.62
C LEU A 196 18.80 19.26 -16.45
N GLU A 197 18.74 19.56 -17.74
CA GLU A 197 19.93 19.65 -18.60
C GLU A 197 20.88 20.76 -18.15
N ARG A 198 20.34 21.92 -17.73
CA ARG A 198 21.16 23.00 -17.17
C ARG A 198 21.82 22.57 -15.85
N LEU A 199 21.11 21.88 -14.97
CA LEU A 199 21.68 21.33 -13.75
C LEU A 199 22.82 20.36 -14.09
N TRP A 200 22.60 19.43 -15.02
CA TRP A 200 23.64 18.49 -15.47
C TRP A 200 24.91 19.19 -15.96
N LYS A 201 24.78 20.28 -16.74
CA LYS A 201 25.94 21.10 -17.16
C LYS A 201 26.71 21.66 -15.96
N ILE A 202 26.00 22.15 -14.93
CA ILE A 202 26.62 22.64 -13.68
C ILE A 202 27.34 21.50 -12.94
N LEU A 203 26.73 20.32 -12.84
CA LEU A 203 27.35 19.15 -12.20
C LEU A 203 28.68 18.77 -12.87
N ARG A 204 28.76 18.85 -14.20
CA ARG A 204 30.01 18.61 -14.95
C ARG A 204 31.07 19.64 -14.62
N THR A 205 30.70 20.93 -14.54
CA THR A 205 31.65 22.00 -14.17
C THR A 205 32.21 21.78 -12.77
N ILE A 206 31.35 21.40 -11.81
CA ILE A 206 31.77 21.07 -10.43
C ILE A 206 32.74 19.88 -10.44
N TRP A 207 32.42 18.83 -11.21
CA TRP A 207 33.28 17.65 -11.35
C TRP A 207 34.66 17.96 -11.95
N ARG A 208 34.73 18.88 -12.92
CA ARG A 208 36.01 19.33 -13.52
C ARG A 208 36.85 20.13 -12.54
N ARG A 209 36.23 21.11 -11.87
CA ARG A 209 36.91 22.05 -10.99
C ARG A 209 37.26 21.45 -9.62
N GLY A 210 36.59 20.37 -9.21
CA GLY A 210 36.81 19.75 -7.90
C GLY A 210 36.35 20.60 -6.71
N ARG A 211 35.53 21.64 -6.94
CA ARG A 211 35.06 22.57 -5.90
C ARG A 211 33.54 22.60 -5.80
N VAL A 212 33.03 22.37 -4.60
CA VAL A 212 31.60 22.37 -4.30
C VAL A 212 31.11 23.80 -4.06
N PRO A 213 29.98 24.23 -4.68
CA PRO A 213 29.44 25.56 -4.49
C PRO A 213 29.15 25.88 -3.02
N GLN A 214 29.43 27.11 -2.61
CA GLN A 214 29.21 27.56 -1.23
C GLN A 214 27.75 27.38 -0.78
N GLN A 215 26.78 27.61 -1.67
CA GLN A 215 25.35 27.45 -1.35
C GLN A 215 24.94 26.01 -0.99
N TRP A 216 25.76 25.01 -1.34
CA TRP A 216 25.51 23.61 -1.01
C TRP A 216 26.06 23.20 0.36
N ARG A 217 26.89 24.07 0.95
CA ARG A 217 27.51 23.84 2.27
C ARG A 217 26.64 24.33 3.43
N TYR A 218 25.43 24.83 3.15
CA TYR A 218 24.46 25.25 4.15
C TYR A 218 23.29 24.28 4.23
N ALA A 219 22.83 24.00 5.45
CA ALA A 219 21.66 23.18 5.68
C ALA A 219 20.78 23.70 6.81
N GLU A 220 19.47 23.46 6.65
CA GLU A 220 18.46 23.75 7.69
C GLU A 220 18.11 22.44 8.41
N GLY A 221 18.39 22.38 9.69
CA GLY A 221 18.14 21.27 10.57
C GLY A 221 16.71 21.26 11.10
N VAL A 222 16.10 20.08 11.11
CA VAL A 222 14.79 19.85 11.70
C VAL A 222 14.90 18.80 12.80
N TRP A 223 14.26 19.09 13.94
CA TRP A 223 14.14 18.15 15.06
C TRP A 223 13.09 17.09 14.77
N ILE A 224 13.48 15.82 14.96
CA ILE A 224 12.57 14.68 14.84
C ILE A 224 12.62 13.87 16.14
N PRO A 225 11.47 13.60 16.78
CA PRO A 225 11.43 12.84 18.02
C PRO A 225 11.93 11.40 17.79
N LYS A 226 12.78 10.90 18.70
CA LYS A 226 13.26 9.51 18.72
C LYS A 226 12.23 8.59 19.37
N GLU A 227 11.49 9.11 20.34
CA GLU A 227 10.60 8.39 21.24
C GLU A 227 9.21 9.06 21.28
N GLU A 228 8.27 8.42 21.96
CA GLU A 228 6.92 8.95 22.16
C GLU A 228 6.92 10.03 23.25
N ASN A 229 6.22 11.14 23.01
CA ASN A 229 6.13 12.29 23.91
C ASN A 229 7.49 12.90 24.30
N ALA A 230 8.42 12.98 23.35
CA ALA A 230 9.73 13.59 23.56
C ALA A 230 9.61 15.07 23.95
N SER A 231 10.33 15.46 25.01
CA SER A 231 10.39 16.83 25.54
C SER A 231 11.82 17.36 25.59
N ASN A 232 12.79 16.50 25.88
CA ASN A 232 14.19 16.90 26.07
C ASN A 232 14.96 16.89 24.75
N ILE A 233 15.91 17.81 24.55
CA ILE A 233 16.68 17.94 23.31
C ILE A 233 17.38 16.64 22.88
N GLU A 234 17.88 15.85 23.84
CA GLU A 234 18.53 14.56 23.58
C GLU A 234 17.58 13.48 23.02
N GLN A 235 16.28 13.60 23.30
CA GLN A 235 15.23 12.72 22.78
C GLN A 235 14.85 13.09 21.34
N PHE A 236 15.40 14.18 20.79
CA PHE A 236 15.28 14.52 19.38
C PHE A 236 16.56 14.17 18.61
N ARG A 237 16.40 13.97 17.30
CA ARG A 237 17.51 13.88 16.35
C ARG A 237 17.41 15.04 15.37
N THR A 238 18.54 15.61 15.00
CA THR A 238 18.64 16.63 13.95
C THR A 238 18.72 15.95 12.58
N ILE A 239 17.90 16.38 11.62
CA ILE A 239 18.05 16.04 10.21
C ILE A 239 18.32 17.30 9.41
N SER A 240 19.41 17.30 8.65
CA SER A 240 19.84 18.39 7.78
C SER A 240 19.07 18.35 6.45
N LEU A 241 18.27 19.38 6.17
CA LEU A 241 17.62 19.59 4.89
C LEU A 241 18.59 20.23 3.91
N LEU A 242 19.22 19.40 3.07
CA LEU A 242 20.15 19.87 2.03
C LEU A 242 19.42 20.30 0.74
N SER A 243 20.07 21.17 -0.04
CA SER A 243 19.64 21.52 -1.38
C SER A 243 19.47 20.27 -2.26
N VAL A 244 18.47 20.29 -3.15
CA VAL A 244 18.13 19.12 -3.98
C VAL A 244 19.23 18.85 -5.00
N GLU A 245 19.83 19.92 -5.53
CA GLU A 245 20.95 19.89 -6.47
C GLU A 245 22.16 19.16 -5.86
N CYS A 246 22.49 19.48 -4.61
CA CYS A 246 23.55 18.82 -3.84
C CYS A 246 23.26 17.33 -3.63
N LYS A 247 22.03 16.99 -3.20
CA LYS A 247 21.61 15.58 -3.01
C LYS A 247 21.72 14.77 -4.30
N ILE A 248 21.37 15.36 -5.45
CA ILE A 248 21.51 14.71 -6.76
C ILE A 248 22.98 14.42 -7.05
N PHE A 249 23.86 15.41 -6.91
CA PHE A 249 25.28 15.27 -7.17
C PHE A 249 25.93 14.20 -6.28
N PHE A 250 25.78 14.31 -4.96
CA PHE A 250 26.40 13.36 -4.03
C PHE A 250 25.76 11.97 -4.06
N LYS A 251 24.52 11.84 -4.57
CA LYS A 251 23.97 10.50 -4.85
C LYS A 251 24.68 9.82 -6.01
N ILE A 252 25.12 10.55 -7.03
CA ILE A 252 25.93 10.00 -8.13
C ILE A 252 27.30 9.58 -7.58
N VAL A 253 27.97 10.46 -6.82
CA VAL A 253 29.26 10.15 -6.16
C VAL A 253 29.14 8.91 -5.27
N SER A 254 28.11 8.86 -4.42
CA SER A 254 27.83 7.72 -3.52
C SER A 254 27.59 6.41 -4.28
N ASN A 255 26.82 6.45 -5.38
CA ASN A 255 26.59 5.25 -6.19
C ASN A 255 27.89 4.74 -6.84
N ARG A 256 28.74 5.63 -7.33
CA ARG A 256 30.04 5.26 -7.91
C ARG A 256 31.01 4.74 -6.85
N LEU A 257 31.06 5.39 -5.68
CA LEU A 257 31.86 4.95 -4.54
C LEU A 257 31.45 3.55 -4.07
N MET A 258 30.17 3.32 -3.80
CA MET A 258 29.67 2.00 -3.40
C MET A 258 29.92 0.95 -4.49
N GLY A 259 29.75 1.30 -5.77
CA GLY A 259 30.05 0.40 -6.88
C GLY A 259 31.53 0.00 -6.96
N PHE A 260 32.45 0.95 -6.73
CA PHE A 260 33.89 0.70 -6.66
C PHE A 260 34.24 -0.19 -5.46
N LEU A 261 33.71 0.11 -4.28
CA LEU A 261 33.98 -0.65 -3.05
C LEU A 261 33.48 -2.09 -3.15
N LEU A 262 32.30 -2.32 -3.74
CA LEU A 262 31.73 -3.66 -3.90
C LEU A 262 32.47 -4.48 -4.97
N LYS A 263 32.85 -3.88 -6.10
CA LYS A 263 33.59 -4.59 -7.16
C LYS A 263 34.99 -5.02 -6.71
N ASN A 264 35.64 -4.22 -5.89
CA ASN A 264 36.96 -4.52 -5.33
C ASN A 264 36.90 -5.31 -4.01
N THR A 265 35.71 -5.75 -3.57
CA THR A 265 35.52 -6.49 -2.30
C THR A 265 36.05 -5.77 -1.05
N TYR A 266 36.13 -4.43 -1.10
CA TYR A 266 36.61 -3.60 0.01
C TYR A 266 35.62 -3.49 1.16
N ILE A 267 34.32 -3.60 0.88
CA ILE A 267 33.29 -3.80 1.89
C ILE A 267 33.00 -5.30 1.97
N ASP A 268 33.30 -5.89 3.12
CA ASP A 268 32.91 -7.26 3.40
C ASP A 268 31.43 -7.28 3.75
N THR A 269 30.61 -7.71 2.79
CA THR A 269 29.16 -7.78 2.98
C THR A 269 28.76 -8.76 4.06
N SER A 270 29.60 -9.71 4.49
CA SER A 270 29.29 -10.61 5.60
C SER A 270 29.37 -9.91 6.97
N VAL A 271 30.18 -8.85 7.05
CA VAL A 271 30.41 -8.07 8.26
C VAL A 271 29.54 -6.81 8.27
N GLN A 272 29.65 -5.92 7.27
CA GLN A 272 28.91 -4.66 7.21
C GLN A 272 27.80 -4.70 6.15
N LYS A 273 26.54 -4.64 6.58
CA LYS A 273 25.37 -4.56 5.68
C LYS A 273 24.60 -3.24 5.78
N GLY A 274 24.96 -2.38 6.72
CA GLY A 274 24.37 -1.05 6.87
C GLY A 274 24.81 -0.11 5.74
N GLY A 275 23.87 0.57 5.10
CA GLY A 275 24.18 1.53 4.04
C GLY A 275 24.62 0.92 2.69
N VAL A 276 24.72 -0.41 2.60
CA VAL A 276 25.13 -1.14 1.40
C VAL A 276 23.93 -1.41 0.47
N PRO A 277 24.00 -1.05 -0.83
CA PRO A 277 22.89 -1.26 -1.75
C PRO A 277 22.70 -2.75 -2.11
N GLY A 278 21.45 -3.18 -2.21
CA GLY A 278 21.10 -4.52 -2.71
C GLY A 278 21.08 -5.64 -1.67
N VAL A 279 21.50 -5.37 -0.43
CA VAL A 279 21.59 -6.36 0.65
C VAL A 279 20.46 -6.17 1.67
N PRO A 280 19.66 -7.20 1.99
CA PRO A 280 18.61 -7.14 3.02
C PRO A 280 19.20 -7.28 4.43
N GLY A 281 20.12 -6.38 4.81
CA GLY A 281 20.99 -6.52 5.98
C GLY A 281 20.28 -6.75 7.33
N CYS A 282 19.15 -6.07 7.58
CA CYS A 282 18.42 -6.24 8.84
C CYS A 282 17.91 -7.68 9.03
N ILE A 283 17.39 -8.29 7.96
CA ILE A 283 16.82 -9.64 8.00
C ILE A 283 17.97 -10.66 8.11
N GLU A 284 19.02 -10.50 7.31
CA GLU A 284 20.16 -11.43 7.31
C GLU A 284 20.89 -11.47 8.65
N HIS A 285 21.30 -10.33 9.21
CA HIS A 285 22.00 -10.32 10.49
C HIS A 285 21.12 -10.84 11.64
N THR A 286 19.86 -10.40 11.70
CA THR A 286 18.93 -10.84 12.76
C THR A 286 18.62 -12.34 12.65
N GLY A 287 18.45 -12.85 11.43
CA GLY A 287 18.21 -14.26 11.14
C GLY A 287 19.37 -15.14 11.57
N VAL A 288 20.60 -14.77 11.19
CA VAL A 288 21.81 -15.51 11.57
C VAL A 288 22.06 -15.47 13.08
N VAL A 289 21.91 -14.31 13.73
CA VAL A 289 22.08 -14.21 15.20
C VAL A 289 21.01 -15.04 15.92
N THR A 290 19.75 -14.99 15.47
CA THR A 290 18.68 -15.84 16.02
C THR A 290 18.99 -17.32 15.84
N GLN A 291 19.50 -17.71 14.66
CA GLN A 291 19.90 -19.08 14.37
C GLN A 291 21.01 -19.56 15.33
N LEU A 292 22.06 -18.77 15.51
CA LEU A 292 23.19 -19.12 16.39
C LEU A 292 22.75 -19.29 17.85
N ILE A 293 21.93 -18.36 18.36
CA ILE A 293 21.36 -18.45 19.71
C ILE A 293 20.55 -19.75 19.84
N ARG A 294 19.77 -20.10 18.82
CA ARG A 294 18.92 -21.29 18.83
C ARG A 294 19.74 -22.58 18.78
N GLU A 295 20.73 -22.66 17.90
CA GLU A 295 21.64 -23.80 17.81
C GLU A 295 22.39 -24.05 19.11
N ALA A 296 22.89 -22.98 19.76
CA ALA A 296 23.54 -23.09 21.07
C ALA A 296 22.59 -23.65 22.15
N ARG A 297 21.31 -23.27 22.13
CA ARG A 297 20.31 -23.80 23.07
C ARG A 297 19.97 -25.26 22.80
N GLU A 298 19.71 -25.62 21.55
CA GLU A 298 19.30 -26.97 21.16
C GLU A 298 20.43 -27.99 21.35
N ASN A 299 21.67 -27.62 21.04
CA ASN A 299 22.85 -28.50 21.15
C ASN A 299 23.51 -28.45 22.54
N LYS A 300 22.96 -27.69 23.50
CA LYS A 300 23.60 -27.42 24.80
C LYS A 300 25.03 -26.88 24.65
N GLY A 301 25.25 -26.02 23.66
CA GLY A 301 26.54 -25.38 23.40
C GLY A 301 26.72 -24.07 24.18
N ASP A 302 27.93 -23.51 24.08
CA ASP A 302 28.30 -22.23 24.66
C ASP A 302 28.30 -21.13 23.57
N LEU A 303 27.78 -19.95 23.93
CA LEU A 303 27.72 -18.78 23.03
C LEU A 303 27.72 -17.49 23.84
N ALA A 304 28.55 -16.53 23.46
CA ALA A 304 28.50 -15.16 23.96
C ALA A 304 28.05 -14.22 22.83
N VAL A 305 27.10 -13.35 23.13
CA VAL A 305 26.59 -12.32 22.21
C VAL A 305 26.66 -10.96 22.90
N LEU A 306 27.29 -9.99 22.24
CA LEU A 306 27.29 -8.58 22.67
C LEU A 306 26.60 -7.73 21.62
N TRP A 307 25.69 -6.88 22.06
CA TRP A 307 25.16 -5.78 21.26
C TRP A 307 25.80 -4.50 21.77
N LEU A 308 26.57 -3.82 20.92
CA LEU A 308 27.29 -2.59 21.26
C LEU A 308 26.66 -1.41 20.55
N ASP A 309 26.49 -0.31 21.29
CA ASP A 309 25.94 0.96 20.79
C ASP A 309 27.02 2.05 20.92
N LEU A 310 27.22 2.86 19.87
CA LEU A 310 28.20 3.94 19.86
C LEU A 310 27.60 5.24 20.46
N ALA A 311 28.40 5.95 21.26
CA ALA A 311 28.02 7.25 21.78
C ALA A 311 28.00 8.29 20.65
N ASN A 312 26.82 8.84 20.37
CA ASN A 312 26.62 9.87 19.34
C ASN A 312 27.22 9.49 17.97
N ALA A 313 27.07 8.23 17.52
CA ALA A 313 27.79 7.66 16.38
C ALA A 313 27.93 8.60 15.15
N TYR A 314 26.82 9.18 14.68
CA TYR A 314 26.85 10.09 13.53
C TYR A 314 27.44 11.46 13.84
N GLY A 315 27.35 11.95 15.07
CA GLY A 315 27.95 13.22 15.48
C GLY A 315 29.42 13.11 15.90
N SER A 316 29.91 11.92 16.24
CA SER A 316 31.26 11.71 16.77
C SER A 316 32.30 11.33 15.73
N LEU A 317 31.92 10.96 14.50
CA LEU A 317 32.85 10.54 13.45
C LEU A 317 33.84 11.67 13.04
N PRO A 318 35.15 11.58 13.31
CA PRO A 318 36.09 12.62 12.92
C PRO A 318 36.28 12.68 11.40
N HIS A 319 36.47 13.87 10.84
CA HIS A 319 36.70 14.01 9.39
C HIS A 319 38.04 13.41 8.96
N LYS A 320 39.06 13.46 9.83
CA LYS A 320 40.34 12.78 9.62
C LYS A 320 40.20 11.26 9.47
N LEU A 321 39.25 10.64 10.18
CA LEU A 321 38.99 9.21 10.03
C LEU A 321 38.41 8.89 8.64
N VAL A 322 37.57 9.77 8.10
CA VAL A 322 37.02 9.65 6.74
C VAL A 322 38.14 9.77 5.70
N GLU A 323 39.07 10.71 5.90
CA GLU A 323 40.24 10.89 5.04
C GLU A 323 41.14 9.65 5.03
N VAL A 324 41.46 9.11 6.21
CA VAL A 324 42.22 7.86 6.36
C VAL A 324 41.49 6.71 5.66
N ALA A 325 40.20 6.53 5.92
CA ALA A 325 39.44 5.45 5.30
C ALA A 325 39.41 5.55 3.77
N LEU A 326 39.17 6.73 3.20
CA LEU A 326 39.19 6.94 1.75
C LEU A 326 40.56 6.65 1.13
N SER A 327 41.63 6.99 1.85
CA SER A 327 43.01 6.74 1.40
C SER A 327 43.36 5.26 1.48
N SER A 328 43.05 4.59 2.60
CA SER A 328 43.29 3.15 2.79
C SER A 328 42.58 2.29 1.75
N TYR A 329 41.38 2.67 1.30
CA TYR A 329 40.64 1.96 0.24
C TYR A 329 40.95 2.45 -1.19
N HIS A 330 42.09 3.11 -1.41
CA HIS A 330 42.58 3.49 -2.74
C HIS A 330 41.61 4.37 -3.55
N VAL A 331 40.80 5.20 -2.88
CA VAL A 331 39.91 6.14 -3.58
C VAL A 331 40.76 7.24 -4.21
N PRO A 332 40.57 7.56 -5.51
CA PRO A 332 41.40 8.56 -6.18
C PRO A 332 41.36 9.93 -5.51
N GLU A 333 42.51 10.58 -5.47
CA GLU A 333 42.71 11.86 -4.79
C GLU A 333 41.71 12.94 -5.22
N LYS A 334 41.42 13.05 -6.51
CA LYS A 334 40.40 13.98 -7.05
C LYS A 334 39.03 13.83 -6.37
N ILE A 335 38.61 12.60 -6.06
CA ILE A 335 37.33 12.32 -5.42
C ILE A 335 37.43 12.56 -3.91
N ARG A 336 38.56 12.22 -3.29
CA ARG A 336 38.82 12.53 -1.87
C ARG A 336 38.75 14.04 -1.63
N ASN A 337 39.48 14.82 -2.42
CA ASN A 337 39.53 16.27 -2.32
C ASN A 337 38.13 16.91 -2.52
N LEU A 338 37.35 16.39 -3.48
CA LEU A 338 35.97 16.83 -3.69
C LEU A 338 35.05 16.55 -2.48
N ILE A 339 35.22 15.40 -1.82
CA ILE A 339 34.46 15.04 -0.61
C ILE A 339 34.92 15.90 0.57
N LEU A 340 36.23 16.05 0.78
CA LEU A 340 36.78 16.85 1.88
C LEU A 340 36.42 18.34 1.74
N ASP A 341 36.44 18.90 0.52
CA ASP A 341 36.00 20.27 0.25
C ASP A 341 34.53 20.52 0.64
N TYR A 342 33.68 19.48 0.54
CA TYR A 342 32.30 19.56 0.98
C TYR A 342 32.16 19.62 2.51
N TYR A 343 32.98 18.87 3.24
CA TYR A 343 32.93 18.80 4.71
C TYR A 343 33.63 19.98 5.39
N ASN A 344 34.72 20.50 4.82
CA ASN A 344 35.59 21.48 5.49
C ASN A 344 34.88 22.76 5.94
N ASN A 345 33.89 23.26 5.20
CA ASN A 345 33.14 24.49 5.54
C ASN A 345 31.62 24.26 5.55
N PHE A 346 31.18 23.10 6.02
CA PHE A 346 29.77 22.82 6.13
C PHE A 346 29.17 23.49 7.38
N SER A 347 28.08 24.24 7.20
CA SER A 347 27.37 24.94 8.27
C SER A 347 25.92 24.47 8.37
N LEU A 348 25.48 24.23 9.60
CA LEU A 348 24.14 23.80 9.96
C LEU A 348 23.51 24.83 10.90
N ARG A 349 22.25 25.15 10.62
CA ARG A 349 21.37 25.90 11.52
C ARG A 349 20.16 25.05 11.84
N VAL A 350 19.61 25.09 13.05
CA VAL A 350 18.45 24.26 13.43
C VAL A 350 17.33 25.16 13.97
N SER A 351 16.10 24.90 13.56
CA SER A 351 14.92 25.65 14.01
C SER A 351 14.05 24.82 14.97
N SER A 352 13.59 25.43 16.07
CA SER A 352 12.66 24.85 17.04
C SER A 352 11.50 25.81 17.34
N GLY A 353 10.33 25.54 16.75
CA GLY A 353 9.17 26.43 16.90
C GLY A 353 9.43 27.80 16.27
N THR A 354 9.44 28.86 17.07
CA THR A 354 9.75 30.23 16.66
C THR A 354 11.23 30.59 16.76
N SER A 355 12.02 29.80 17.50
CA SER A 355 13.43 30.09 17.76
C SER A 355 14.32 29.37 16.74
N THR A 356 15.35 30.05 16.25
CA THR A 356 16.28 29.52 15.25
C THR A 356 17.70 29.74 15.72
N SER A 357 18.53 28.69 15.67
CA SER A 357 19.91 28.76 16.12
C SER A 357 20.76 29.68 15.24
N GLU A 358 21.97 29.98 15.70
CA GLU A 358 23.02 30.53 14.85
C GLU A 358 23.52 29.48 13.85
N TRP A 359 24.39 29.90 12.93
CA TRP A 359 25.08 28.99 12.02
C TRP A 359 26.25 28.33 12.73
N HIS A 360 26.18 27.01 12.89
CA HIS A 360 27.24 26.21 13.51
C HIS A 360 28.04 25.49 12.45
N ARG A 361 29.37 25.54 12.54
CA ARG A 361 30.25 24.74 11.68
C ARG A 361 30.24 23.28 12.13
N LEU A 362 30.16 22.37 11.16
CA LEU A 362 30.29 20.94 11.42
C LEU A 362 31.78 20.56 11.42
N GLU A 363 32.40 20.49 12.59
CA GLU A 363 33.83 20.18 12.71
C GLU A 363 34.09 18.67 12.81
N LYS A 364 33.17 17.92 13.44
CA LYS A 364 33.10 16.46 13.42
C LYS A 364 31.69 15.96 13.12
N GLY A 365 31.60 14.68 12.78
CA GLY A 365 30.35 14.00 12.47
C GLY A 365 29.97 14.06 10.99
N ILE A 366 28.96 13.27 10.63
CA ILE A 366 28.40 13.19 9.29
C ILE A 366 27.19 14.11 9.12
N ILE A 367 27.01 14.60 7.90
CA ILE A 367 25.86 15.44 7.56
C ILE A 367 24.60 14.56 7.51
N THR A 368 23.74 14.67 8.52
CA THR A 368 22.54 13.83 8.68
C THR A 368 21.51 14.12 7.59
N GLY A 369 21.32 13.17 6.66
CA GLY A 369 20.43 13.34 5.51
C GLY A 369 21.15 13.56 4.18
N CYS A 370 22.49 13.62 4.18
CA CYS A 370 23.27 13.50 2.95
C CYS A 370 23.43 12.03 2.54
N THR A 371 23.46 11.77 1.23
CA THR A 371 23.59 10.42 0.66
C THR A 371 25.01 9.87 0.76
N ILE A 372 26.03 10.72 0.55
CA ILE A 372 27.43 10.31 0.65
C ILE A 372 27.85 10.05 2.11
N SER A 373 27.31 10.81 3.07
CA SER A 373 27.56 10.63 4.51
C SER A 373 27.38 9.19 4.98
N VAL A 374 26.30 8.53 4.53
CA VAL A 374 25.99 7.14 4.87
C VAL A 374 27.06 6.19 4.32
N SER A 375 27.52 6.43 3.09
CA SER A 375 28.56 5.64 2.45
C SER A 375 29.91 5.79 3.17
N LEU A 376 30.26 7.00 3.58
CA LEU A 376 31.51 7.30 4.28
C LEU A 376 31.54 6.71 5.70
N PHE A 377 30.41 6.80 6.41
CA PHE A 377 30.28 6.18 7.73
C PHE A 377 30.42 4.66 7.65
N ALA A 378 29.73 4.01 6.70
CA ALA A 378 29.84 2.57 6.49
C ALA A 378 31.28 2.14 6.15
N LEU A 379 31.99 2.95 5.34
CA LEU A 379 33.39 2.70 4.98
C LEU A 379 34.32 2.77 6.20
N ALA A 380 34.23 3.84 6.98
CA ALA A 380 35.03 4.01 8.19
C ALA A 380 34.77 2.90 9.21
N MET A 381 33.50 2.57 9.46
CA MET A 381 33.14 1.48 10.37
C MET A 381 33.61 0.12 9.86
N ASN A 382 33.53 -0.15 8.55
CA ASN A 382 34.04 -1.39 7.96
C ASN A 382 35.54 -1.55 8.20
N MET A 383 36.32 -0.47 8.05
CA MET A 383 37.77 -0.47 8.31
C MET A 383 38.09 -0.85 9.77
N LEU A 384 37.40 -0.22 10.73
CA LEU A 384 37.62 -0.48 12.16
C LEU A 384 37.17 -1.90 12.55
N VAL A 385 35.98 -2.31 12.12
CA VAL A 385 35.41 -3.62 12.47
C VAL A 385 36.21 -4.76 11.86
N LYS A 386 36.67 -4.62 10.60
CA LYS A 386 37.45 -5.67 9.94
C LYS A 386 38.81 -5.87 10.61
N SER A 387 39.42 -4.77 11.07
CA SER A 387 40.68 -4.80 11.80
C SER A 387 40.55 -5.54 13.15
N ALA A 388 39.43 -5.36 13.86
CA ALA A 388 39.15 -6.07 15.11
C ALA A 388 38.79 -7.57 14.94
N GLU A 389 38.47 -8.01 13.72
CA GLU A 389 38.03 -9.39 13.46
C GLU A 389 39.15 -10.43 13.67
N VAL A 390 40.42 -10.00 13.57
CA VAL A 390 41.60 -10.87 13.65
C VAL A 390 41.76 -11.49 15.06
N GLU A 391 41.26 -10.80 16.09
CA GLU A 391 41.41 -11.19 17.50
C GLU A 391 40.74 -12.52 17.86
N CYS A 392 39.62 -12.85 17.21
CA CYS A 392 38.88 -14.07 17.56
C CYS A 392 38.08 -14.63 16.40
N ARG A 393 38.05 -15.95 16.26
CA ARG A 393 37.22 -16.62 15.27
C ARG A 393 35.75 -16.62 15.71
N GLY A 394 34.85 -16.35 14.77
CA GLY A 394 33.42 -16.46 15.02
C GLY A 394 32.91 -17.90 15.14
N PRO A 395 31.65 -18.08 15.55
CA PRO A 395 31.05 -19.38 15.84
C PRO A 395 30.86 -20.23 14.58
N LEU A 396 30.88 -21.55 14.76
CA LEU A 396 30.55 -22.51 13.71
C LEU A 396 29.03 -22.75 13.72
N SER A 397 28.36 -22.51 12.60
CA SER A 397 26.95 -22.90 12.46
C SER A 397 26.81 -24.42 12.32
N ARG A 398 25.62 -24.95 12.58
CA ARG A 398 25.31 -26.37 12.41
C ARG A 398 25.63 -26.92 11.02
N SER A 399 25.54 -26.08 10.00
CA SER A 399 25.90 -26.40 8.62
C SER A 399 27.40 -26.50 8.35
N GLY A 400 28.26 -26.36 9.36
CA GLY A 400 29.72 -26.38 9.21
C GLY A 400 30.32 -25.08 8.69
N THR A 401 29.52 -24.01 8.53
CA THR A 401 30.02 -22.72 8.06
C THR A 401 30.50 -21.86 9.24
N ARG A 402 31.75 -21.41 9.18
CA ARG A 402 32.26 -20.45 10.16
C ARG A 402 31.72 -19.06 9.86
N GLN A 403 30.99 -18.52 10.83
CA GLN A 403 30.41 -17.20 10.79
C GLN A 403 31.41 -16.12 11.20
N PRO A 404 31.28 -14.87 10.71
CA PRO A 404 32.08 -13.76 11.22
C PRO A 404 31.75 -13.48 12.69
N PRO A 405 32.75 -13.15 13.53
CA PRO A 405 32.55 -12.84 14.94
C PRO A 405 31.85 -11.50 15.13
N ILE A 406 32.00 -10.54 14.21
CA ILE A 406 31.39 -9.21 14.29
C ILE A 406 30.44 -9.02 13.11
N ARG A 407 29.26 -8.48 13.41
CA ARG A 407 28.26 -8.05 12.45
C ARG A 407 27.93 -6.59 12.70
N ALA A 408 28.09 -5.76 11.68
CA ALA A 408 27.84 -4.34 11.74
C ALA A 408 26.64 -3.97 10.85
N PHE A 409 25.73 -3.19 11.39
CA PHE A 409 24.70 -2.50 10.63
C PHE A 409 24.77 -1.01 10.94
N MET A 410 25.57 -0.29 10.15
CA MET A 410 25.96 1.08 10.47
C MET A 410 26.67 1.11 11.82
N ASP A 411 26.07 1.73 12.83
CA ASP A 411 26.55 1.89 14.20
C ASP A 411 26.16 0.73 15.13
N ASP A 412 25.13 -0.04 14.79
CA ASP A 412 24.72 -1.23 15.55
C ASP A 412 25.74 -2.35 15.33
N LEU A 413 26.54 -2.68 16.35
CA LEU A 413 27.49 -3.80 16.30
C LEU A 413 26.95 -4.98 17.11
N THR A 414 27.00 -6.17 16.53
CA THR A 414 26.69 -7.44 17.20
C THR A 414 27.89 -8.37 17.13
N VAL A 415 28.50 -8.65 18.28
CA VAL A 415 29.59 -9.61 18.43
C VAL A 415 29.02 -10.95 18.83
N THR A 416 29.51 -12.03 18.22
CA THR A 416 29.15 -13.41 18.53
C THR A 416 30.41 -14.27 18.61
N THR A 417 30.62 -14.98 19.71
CA THR A 417 31.73 -15.94 19.89
C THR A 417 31.25 -17.19 20.64
N THR A 418 32.01 -18.27 20.56
CA THR A 418 31.72 -19.51 21.34
C THR A 418 32.29 -19.47 22.76
N SER A 419 33.26 -18.59 23.02
CA SER A 419 33.95 -18.48 24.30
C SER A 419 33.87 -17.06 24.87
N VAL A 420 33.71 -16.98 26.20
CA VAL A 420 33.71 -15.70 26.93
C VAL A 420 35.08 -14.99 26.84
N PRO A 421 36.23 -15.67 26.98
CA PRO A 421 37.54 -15.02 26.81
C PRO A 421 37.73 -14.44 25.40
N GLY A 422 37.37 -15.18 24.35
CA GLY A 422 37.47 -14.68 22.98
C GLY A 422 36.57 -13.47 22.73
N CYS A 423 35.40 -13.41 23.37
CA CYS A 423 34.55 -12.23 23.33
C CYS A 423 35.19 -11.01 24.01
N ARG A 424 35.92 -11.22 25.13
CA ARG A 424 36.64 -10.15 25.83
C ARG A 424 37.80 -9.59 25.03
N TRP A 425 38.61 -10.45 24.40
CA TRP A 425 39.69 -10.00 23.51
C TRP A 425 39.17 -9.17 22.35
N LEU A 426 38.09 -9.62 21.72
CA LEU A 426 37.48 -8.89 20.61
C LEU A 426 36.86 -7.55 21.06
N LEU A 427 36.27 -7.51 22.26
CA LEU A 427 35.77 -6.27 22.86
C LEU A 427 36.90 -5.27 23.14
N GLN A 428 38.04 -5.75 23.66
CA GLN A 428 39.22 -4.93 23.92
C GLN A 428 39.84 -4.38 22.62
N GLY A 429 39.98 -5.22 21.59
CA GLY A 429 40.48 -4.77 20.28
C GLY A 429 39.55 -3.74 19.63
N LEU A 430 38.23 -3.94 19.72
CA LEU A 430 37.25 -2.93 19.28
C LEU A 430 37.37 -1.63 20.08
N GLU A 431 37.54 -1.70 21.40
CA GLU A 431 37.68 -0.52 22.27
C GLU A 431 38.95 0.28 21.92
N GLN A 432 40.08 -0.39 21.71
CA GLN A 432 41.34 0.24 21.29
C GLN A 432 41.19 0.95 19.94
N LEU A 433 40.63 0.28 18.94
CA LEU A 433 40.43 0.85 17.60
C LEU A 433 39.43 2.02 17.59
N ILE A 434 38.35 1.92 18.36
CA ILE A 434 37.33 2.96 18.47
C ILE A 434 37.89 4.17 19.25
N SER A 435 38.69 3.94 20.29
CA SER A 435 39.39 4.99 21.03
C SER A 435 40.42 5.70 20.15
N TRP A 436 41.22 4.96 19.37
CA TRP A 436 42.12 5.52 18.36
C TRP A 436 41.37 6.39 17.34
N ALA A 437 40.19 5.93 16.91
CA ALA A 437 39.29 6.69 16.04
C ALA A 437 38.60 7.89 16.73
N ARG A 438 38.94 8.21 17.98
CA ARG A 438 38.35 9.27 18.83
C ARG A 438 36.84 9.14 19.01
N MET A 439 36.35 7.92 19.00
CA MET A 439 34.95 7.56 19.25
C MET A 439 34.85 6.74 20.54
N SER A 440 33.63 6.52 21.04
CA SER A 440 33.41 5.72 22.25
C SER A 440 32.11 4.94 22.20
N PHE A 441 32.09 3.80 22.91
CA PHE A 441 30.87 3.03 23.12
C PHE A 441 30.03 3.62 24.25
N LYS A 442 28.73 3.32 24.26
CA LYS A 442 27.78 3.70 25.32
C LYS A 442 27.34 2.47 26.13
N PRO A 443 28.03 2.12 27.23
CA PRO A 443 27.76 0.90 28.00
C PRO A 443 26.31 0.78 28.49
N ALA A 444 25.68 1.90 28.84
CA ALA A 444 24.29 1.94 29.30
C ALA A 444 23.27 1.50 28.23
N LYS A 445 23.64 1.55 26.93
CA LYS A 445 22.81 1.09 25.81
C LYS A 445 23.27 -0.26 25.25
N SER A 446 24.54 -0.61 25.42
CA SER A 446 25.09 -1.93 25.09
C SER A 446 24.51 -3.04 25.98
N ARG A 447 24.43 -4.27 25.47
CA ARG A 447 23.86 -5.43 26.19
C ARG A 447 24.66 -6.70 25.94
N SER A 448 24.67 -7.61 26.91
CA SER A 448 25.32 -8.91 26.79
C SER A 448 24.37 -10.09 27.02
N LEU A 449 24.58 -11.18 26.29
CA LEU A 449 23.93 -12.48 26.51
C LEU A 449 25.01 -13.56 26.51
N VAL A 450 25.04 -14.39 27.56
CA VAL A 450 25.93 -15.55 27.63
C VAL A 450 25.09 -16.80 27.81
N LEU A 451 25.29 -17.77 26.94
CA LEU A 451 24.76 -19.12 27.02
C LEU A 451 25.87 -20.06 27.46
N ARG A 452 25.61 -20.85 28.51
CA ARG A 452 26.45 -21.96 28.96
C ARG A 452 25.63 -23.23 28.99
N LYS A 453 26.10 -24.29 28.34
CA LYS A 453 25.37 -25.55 28.19
C LYS A 453 23.92 -25.33 27.71
N GLY A 454 23.71 -24.36 26.81
CA GLY A 454 22.39 -23.97 26.28
C GLY A 454 21.47 -23.18 27.22
N LYS A 455 21.91 -22.81 28.42
CA LYS A 455 21.14 -21.99 29.38
C LYS A 455 21.75 -20.59 29.51
N VAL A 456 20.90 -19.57 29.70
CA VAL A 456 21.36 -18.20 29.96
C VAL A 456 22.08 -18.17 31.31
N SER A 457 23.30 -17.64 31.31
CA SER A 457 24.13 -17.48 32.51
C SER A 457 24.50 -16.02 32.69
N ASP A 458 24.14 -15.47 33.85
CA ASP A 458 24.47 -14.10 34.24
C ASP A 458 25.76 -14.00 35.08
N GLN A 459 26.49 -15.11 35.24
CA GLN A 459 27.76 -15.15 35.97
C GLN A 459 28.89 -14.41 35.23
N PHE A 460 28.88 -14.48 33.90
CA PHE A 460 29.91 -13.87 33.07
C PHE A 460 29.50 -12.48 32.63
N ARG A 461 30.22 -11.47 33.11
CA ARG A 461 29.98 -10.05 32.76
C ARG A 461 31.14 -9.48 31.95
N PHE A 462 30.78 -8.45 31.17
CA PHE A 462 31.68 -7.72 30.28
C PHE A 462 31.76 -6.26 30.73
N MET A 463 32.93 -5.66 30.57
CA MET A 463 33.23 -4.27 30.96
C MET A 463 33.74 -3.50 29.74
N LEU A 464 33.44 -2.20 29.72
CA LEU A 464 34.00 -1.20 28.80
C LEU A 464 34.59 -0.10 29.68
N GLY A 465 35.92 0.04 29.65
CA GLY A 465 36.67 0.66 30.75
C GLY A 465 36.23 0.10 32.10
N ASP A 466 35.84 0.98 33.02
CA ASP A 466 35.37 0.61 34.37
C ASP A 466 33.85 0.37 34.46
N ILE A 467 33.11 0.50 33.35
CA ILE A 467 31.65 0.46 33.34
C ILE A 467 31.15 -0.91 32.87
N ARG A 468 30.33 -1.55 33.70
CA ARG A 468 29.69 -2.84 33.42
C ARG A 468 28.61 -2.74 32.34
N ILE A 469 28.64 -3.67 31.38
CA ILE A 469 27.56 -3.85 30.41
C ILE A 469 26.40 -4.64 31.05
N PRO A 470 25.15 -4.14 30.99
CA PRO A 470 23.98 -4.86 31.50
C PRO A 470 23.68 -6.14 30.70
N SER A 471 23.17 -7.17 31.38
CA SER A 471 22.73 -8.41 30.72
C SER A 471 21.33 -8.24 30.11
N VAL A 472 21.02 -9.04 29.08
CA VAL A 472 19.67 -9.15 28.50
C VAL A 472 18.63 -9.61 29.53
N SER A 473 19.02 -10.37 30.56
CA SER A 473 18.15 -10.75 31.67
C SER A 473 17.70 -9.54 32.52
N GLU A 474 18.57 -8.54 32.67
CA GLU A 474 18.28 -7.33 33.46
C GLU A 474 17.51 -6.30 32.64
N LYS A 475 17.93 -6.09 31.38
CA LYS A 475 17.32 -5.14 30.46
C LYS A 475 17.28 -5.75 29.07
N PRO A 476 16.09 -5.97 28.47
CA PRO A 476 15.98 -6.54 27.14
C PRO A 476 16.63 -5.62 26.09
N VAL A 477 17.10 -6.23 25.00
CA VAL A 477 17.75 -5.50 23.92
C VAL A 477 16.91 -5.55 22.65
N LYS A 478 16.74 -4.41 22.00
CA LYS A 478 16.10 -4.35 20.68
C LYS A 478 17.18 -4.18 19.61
N SER A 479 17.44 -5.22 18.84
CA SER A 479 18.41 -5.20 17.73
C SER A 479 17.69 -5.34 16.40
N LEU A 480 17.90 -4.39 15.49
CA LEU A 480 17.38 -4.38 14.11
C LEU A 480 15.86 -4.65 13.97
N GLY A 481 15.10 -4.35 15.03
CA GLY A 481 13.64 -4.52 15.09
C GLY A 481 13.16 -5.70 15.94
N LYS A 482 14.02 -6.67 16.27
CA LYS A 482 13.71 -7.80 17.15
C LYS A 482 14.06 -7.48 18.61
N LEU A 483 13.15 -7.79 19.52
CA LEU A 483 13.41 -7.72 20.96
C LEU A 483 13.95 -9.07 21.43
N PHE A 484 15.11 -9.07 22.06
CA PHE A 484 15.68 -10.22 22.75
C PHE A 484 15.50 -10.02 24.26
N THR A 485 14.90 -11.03 24.90
CA THR A 485 14.59 -11.09 26.33
C THR A 485 15.34 -12.27 26.97
N GLY A 486 15.49 -12.27 28.30
CA GLY A 486 16.23 -13.32 29.01
C GLY A 486 15.67 -14.74 28.83
N ASP A 487 14.37 -14.88 28.56
CA ASP A 487 13.73 -16.16 28.27
C ASP A 487 13.92 -16.62 26.81
N LEU A 488 14.39 -15.72 25.93
CA LEU A 488 14.65 -15.95 24.51
C LEU A 488 13.43 -16.55 23.78
N LYS A 489 12.21 -16.21 24.22
CA LYS A 489 10.95 -16.63 23.62
C LYS A 489 10.20 -15.43 23.04
N ASP A 490 9.58 -15.65 21.89
CA ASP A 490 8.77 -14.62 21.21
C ASP A 490 7.30 -14.58 21.71
N THR A 491 6.97 -15.19 22.86
CA THR A 491 5.60 -15.24 23.42
C THR A 491 5.07 -13.84 23.74
N ALA A 492 5.83 -13.05 24.48
CA ALA A 492 5.42 -11.69 24.88
C ALA A 492 5.23 -10.77 23.66
N ALA A 493 6.12 -10.85 22.66
CA ALA A 493 6.01 -10.07 21.43
C ALA A 493 4.77 -10.46 20.59
N ARG A 494 4.42 -11.76 20.56
CA ARG A 494 3.19 -12.24 19.92
C ARG A 494 1.94 -11.69 20.60
N GLN A 495 1.91 -11.69 21.94
CA GLN A 495 0.80 -11.14 22.69
C GLN A 495 0.68 -9.63 22.50
N GLY A 496 1.79 -8.89 22.62
CA GLY A 496 1.82 -7.45 22.37
C GLY A 496 1.35 -7.08 20.95
N THR A 497 1.68 -7.88 19.94
CA THR A 497 1.16 -7.67 18.57
C THR A 497 -0.35 -7.91 18.48
N SER A 498 -0.88 -8.87 19.23
CA SER A 498 -2.34 -9.09 19.33
C SER A 498 -3.03 -7.90 19.99
N ASP A 499 -2.46 -7.37 21.06
CA ASP A 499 -3.03 -6.26 21.83
C ASP A 499 -2.95 -4.94 21.05
N ASP A 500 -1.84 -4.71 20.33
CA ASP A 500 -1.68 -3.63 19.36
C ASP A 500 -2.75 -3.70 18.28
N LEU A 501 -3.02 -4.90 17.72
CA LEU A 501 -4.05 -5.10 16.70
C LEU A 501 -5.45 -4.77 17.24
N ASP A 502 -5.79 -5.23 18.46
CA ASP A 502 -7.08 -4.94 19.09
C ASP A 502 -7.25 -3.44 19.37
N THR A 503 -6.18 -2.78 19.82
CA THR A 503 -6.13 -1.32 20.02
C THR A 503 -6.34 -0.57 18.71
N TRP A 504 -5.64 -0.94 17.64
CA TRP A 504 -5.76 -0.30 16.32
C TRP A 504 -7.14 -0.50 15.71
N LEU A 505 -7.69 -1.72 15.75
CA LEU A 505 -9.03 -2.01 15.23
C LEU A 505 -10.10 -1.23 16.00
N SER A 506 -9.96 -1.13 17.32
CA SER A 506 -10.86 -0.36 18.19
C SER A 506 -10.78 1.14 17.92
N ALA A 507 -9.58 1.70 17.73
CA ALA A 507 -9.38 3.10 17.37
C ALA A 507 -10.03 3.44 16.01
N VAL A 508 -9.84 2.58 15.01
CA VAL A 508 -10.48 2.74 13.68
C VAL A 508 -11.99 2.62 13.78
N ASP A 509 -12.50 1.72 14.60
CA ASP A 509 -13.93 1.56 14.81
C ASP A 509 -14.57 2.80 15.43
N LYS A 510 -13.93 3.38 16.45
CA LYS A 510 -14.38 4.58 17.17
C LYS A 510 -14.10 5.90 16.41
N SER A 511 -13.34 5.87 15.31
CA SER A 511 -12.96 7.06 14.53
C SER A 511 -14.14 7.90 14.01
N GLY A 512 -15.32 7.31 13.85
CA GLY A 512 -16.50 7.97 13.27
C GLY A 512 -16.46 8.13 11.75
N LEU A 513 -15.46 7.53 11.07
CA LEU A 513 -15.38 7.52 9.61
C LEU A 513 -16.41 6.53 8.99
N PRO A 514 -16.86 6.78 7.76
CA PRO A 514 -17.54 5.77 6.95
C PRO A 514 -16.75 4.45 6.83
N GLY A 515 -17.46 3.33 6.81
CA GLY A 515 -16.87 1.99 6.80
C GLY A 515 -15.88 1.72 5.66
N LYS A 516 -16.13 2.26 4.47
CA LYS A 516 -15.20 2.19 3.32
C LYS A 516 -13.83 2.82 3.59
N PHE A 517 -13.78 3.90 4.37
CA PHE A 517 -12.50 4.52 4.76
C PHE A 517 -11.83 3.74 5.89
N LYS A 518 -12.59 3.15 6.81
CA LYS A 518 -12.04 2.21 7.81
C LYS A 518 -11.38 1.00 7.15
N ALA A 519 -12.02 0.43 6.12
CA ALA A 519 -11.45 -0.66 5.34
C ALA A 519 -10.16 -0.25 4.60
N TRP A 520 -10.08 1.01 4.12
CA TRP A 520 -8.86 1.57 3.55
C TRP A 520 -7.72 1.67 4.59
N ILE A 521 -8.04 2.14 5.80
CA ILE A 521 -7.08 2.22 6.92
C ILE A 521 -6.54 0.83 7.28
N TYR A 522 -7.39 -0.20 7.23
CA TYR A 522 -6.92 -1.56 7.40
C TYR A 522 -5.86 -1.95 6.35
N GLN A 523 -6.19 -1.81 5.06
CA GLN A 523 -5.30 -2.27 3.98
C GLN A 523 -3.96 -1.51 3.95
N HIS A 524 -3.99 -0.20 4.15
CA HIS A 524 -2.81 0.67 3.94
C HIS A 524 -2.16 1.15 5.23
N GLY A 525 -2.77 0.89 6.39
CA GLY A 525 -2.29 1.30 7.71
C GLY A 525 -2.02 0.13 8.64
N ILE A 526 -3.06 -0.65 8.96
CA ILE A 526 -2.96 -1.75 9.94
C ILE A 526 -2.16 -2.94 9.38
N LEU A 527 -2.49 -3.41 8.17
CA LEU A 527 -1.85 -4.58 7.58
C LEU A 527 -0.32 -4.39 7.45
N PRO A 528 0.22 -3.27 6.92
CA PRO A 528 1.67 -3.05 6.88
C PRO A 528 2.33 -3.02 8.27
N ARG A 529 1.65 -2.46 9.29
CA ARG A 529 2.15 -2.46 10.68
C ARG A 529 2.18 -3.87 11.28
N LEU A 530 1.25 -4.73 10.88
CA LEU A 530 1.14 -6.11 11.34
C LEU A 530 2.17 -7.04 10.67
N LEU A 531 2.49 -6.80 9.40
CA LEU A 531 3.43 -7.63 8.63
C LEU A 531 4.87 -7.59 9.18
N TRP A 532 5.30 -6.48 9.78
CA TRP A 532 6.66 -6.35 10.30
C TRP A 532 6.93 -7.24 11.52
N PRO A 533 6.13 -7.21 12.62
CA PRO A 533 6.24 -8.19 13.69
C PRO A 533 6.12 -9.64 13.21
N MET A 534 5.21 -9.88 12.26
CA MET A 534 5.01 -11.20 11.65
C MET A 534 6.23 -11.73 10.90
N LEU A 535 7.10 -10.87 10.37
CA LEU A 535 8.33 -11.24 9.70
C LEU A 535 9.46 -11.50 10.71
N ILE A 536 9.60 -10.64 11.71
CA ILE A 536 10.75 -10.67 12.63
C ILE A 536 10.66 -11.75 13.71
N TYR A 537 9.49 -11.95 14.30
CA TYR A 537 9.30 -12.89 15.40
C TYR A 537 8.88 -14.26 14.88
N GLU A 538 9.16 -15.35 15.59
CA GLU A 538 8.65 -16.67 15.24
C GLU A 538 7.14 -16.77 15.55
N VAL A 539 6.30 -16.56 14.53
CA VAL A 539 4.83 -16.55 14.67
C VAL A 539 4.24 -17.81 14.01
N PRO A 540 3.52 -18.67 14.77
CA PRO A 540 2.78 -19.79 14.18
C PRO A 540 1.63 -19.29 13.29
N ILE A 541 1.37 -20.00 12.19
CA ILE A 541 0.23 -19.69 11.30
C ILE A 541 -1.13 -19.67 12.04
N THR A 542 -1.30 -20.46 13.10
CA THR A 542 -2.52 -20.51 13.93
C THR A 542 -2.80 -19.18 14.62
N THR A 543 -1.77 -18.46 15.06
CA THR A 543 -1.89 -17.11 15.64
C THR A 543 -2.33 -16.12 14.57
N VAL A 544 -1.77 -16.21 13.36
CA VAL A 544 -2.14 -15.35 12.22
C VAL A 544 -3.58 -15.58 11.77
N GLU A 545 -4.05 -16.83 11.75
CA GLU A 545 -5.46 -17.16 11.52
C GLU A 545 -6.38 -16.55 12.60
N GLY A 546 -5.88 -16.41 13.84
CA GLY A 546 -6.53 -15.65 14.90
C GLY A 546 -6.68 -14.16 14.57
N PHE A 547 -5.61 -13.54 14.06
CA PHE A 547 -5.65 -12.15 13.60
C PHE A 547 -6.61 -11.97 12.42
N GLU A 548 -6.61 -12.88 11.45
CA GLU A 548 -7.54 -12.82 10.32
C GLU A 548 -9.00 -12.93 10.77
N ARG A 549 -9.32 -13.78 11.75
CA ARG A 549 -10.67 -13.87 12.33
C ARG A 549 -11.11 -12.55 12.95
N LYS A 550 -10.24 -11.90 13.73
CA LYS A 550 -10.49 -10.57 14.31
C LYS A 550 -10.72 -9.53 13.22
N VAL A 551 -9.79 -9.40 12.28
CA VAL A 551 -9.86 -8.45 11.16
C VAL A 551 -11.14 -8.65 10.33
N SER A 552 -11.46 -9.89 9.96
CA SER A 552 -12.64 -10.22 9.15
C SER A 552 -13.94 -9.81 9.83
N ARG A 553 -14.01 -9.93 11.17
CA ARG A 553 -15.17 -9.47 11.95
C ARG A 553 -15.37 -7.96 11.83
N PHE A 554 -14.30 -7.18 11.96
CA PHE A 554 -14.35 -5.72 11.83
C PHE A 554 -14.63 -5.28 10.39
N LEU A 555 -14.00 -5.90 9.39
CA LEU A 555 -14.26 -5.59 7.98
C LEU A 555 -15.72 -5.84 7.60
N ARG A 556 -16.31 -6.98 8.00
CA ARG A 556 -17.73 -7.26 7.78
C ARG A 556 -18.60 -6.18 8.42
N ARG A 557 -18.35 -5.82 9.68
CA ARG A 557 -19.10 -4.78 10.39
C ARG A 557 -18.98 -3.42 9.71
N TRP A 558 -17.79 -3.00 9.32
CA TRP A 558 -17.55 -1.71 8.66
C TRP A 558 -18.22 -1.62 7.30
N LEU A 559 -18.19 -2.70 6.51
CA LEU A 559 -18.82 -2.75 5.20
C LEU A 559 -20.33 -3.02 5.25
N GLY A 560 -20.90 -3.26 6.44
CA GLY A 560 -22.32 -3.59 6.62
C GLY A 560 -22.68 -5.00 6.13
N LEU A 561 -21.70 -5.91 6.05
CA LEU A 561 -21.85 -7.29 5.59
C LEU A 561 -22.23 -8.23 6.75
N PRO A 562 -22.95 -9.32 6.49
CA PRO A 562 -23.43 -10.23 7.52
C PRO A 562 -22.28 -11.07 8.10
N ARG A 563 -22.42 -11.48 9.37
CA ARG A 563 -21.41 -12.29 10.07
C ARG A 563 -21.18 -13.66 9.43
N SER A 564 -22.22 -14.21 8.81
CA SER A 564 -22.21 -15.51 8.10
C SER A 564 -21.44 -15.49 6.78
N LEU A 565 -21.06 -14.33 6.26
CA LEU A 565 -20.31 -14.22 5.01
C LEU A 565 -18.90 -14.83 5.17
N SER A 566 -18.56 -15.78 4.30
CA SER A 566 -17.25 -16.43 4.27
C SER A 566 -16.12 -15.41 4.05
N SER A 567 -14.94 -15.67 4.62
CA SER A 567 -13.75 -14.85 4.37
C SER A 567 -13.27 -14.93 2.91
N ILE A 568 -13.68 -15.96 2.16
CA ILE A 568 -13.41 -16.09 0.72
C ILE A 568 -13.96 -14.87 -0.04
N ALA A 569 -15.12 -14.36 0.37
CA ALA A 569 -15.73 -13.18 -0.25
C ALA A 569 -14.93 -11.89 -0.01
N LEU A 570 -14.15 -11.83 1.08
CA LEU A 570 -13.37 -10.65 1.43
C LEU A 570 -12.00 -10.65 0.75
N PHE A 571 -11.33 -11.80 0.71
CA PHE A 571 -9.91 -11.90 0.35
C PHE A 571 -9.64 -12.69 -0.93
N GLY A 572 -10.65 -13.32 -1.54
CA GLY A 572 -10.47 -14.11 -2.74
C GLY A 572 -9.99 -13.27 -3.93
N HIS A 573 -8.94 -13.76 -4.60
CA HIS A 573 -8.41 -13.20 -5.84
C HIS A 573 -8.96 -13.93 -7.07
N ASN A 574 -9.26 -15.22 -6.97
CA ASN A 574 -9.87 -16.01 -8.06
C ASN A 574 -11.41 -16.00 -8.03
N THR A 575 -12.00 -15.24 -7.11
CA THR A 575 -13.46 -15.07 -7.04
C THR A 575 -13.97 -14.26 -8.24
N LYS A 576 -15.22 -14.52 -8.67
CA LYS A 576 -15.86 -13.72 -9.72
C LYS A 576 -16.05 -12.26 -9.30
N LEU A 577 -16.25 -11.99 -8.01
CA LEU A 577 -16.21 -10.65 -7.44
C LEU A 577 -14.94 -10.48 -6.59
N GLN A 578 -14.00 -9.65 -7.05
CA GLN A 578 -12.76 -9.38 -6.33
C GLN A 578 -12.85 -8.06 -5.56
N LEU A 579 -12.57 -8.12 -4.26
CA LEU A 579 -12.47 -6.95 -3.39
C LEU A 579 -11.00 -6.54 -3.20
N PRO A 580 -10.72 -5.25 -2.94
CA PRO A 580 -9.35 -4.75 -2.86
C PRO A 580 -8.73 -4.97 -1.46
N PHE A 581 -8.93 -6.14 -0.86
CA PHE A 581 -8.44 -6.50 0.47
C PHE A 581 -7.48 -7.68 0.41
N SER A 582 -6.35 -7.60 1.09
CA SER A 582 -5.42 -8.71 1.27
C SER A 582 -5.72 -9.46 2.57
N SER A 583 -5.58 -10.78 2.57
CA SER A 583 -5.67 -11.60 3.78
C SER A 583 -4.36 -11.52 4.60
N PRO A 584 -4.43 -11.36 5.93
CA PRO A 584 -3.24 -11.45 6.79
C PRO A 584 -2.51 -12.80 6.66
N SER A 585 -3.25 -13.90 6.54
CA SER A 585 -2.67 -15.25 6.44
C SER A 585 -1.95 -15.48 5.11
N GLU A 586 -2.49 -14.94 4.02
CA GLU A 586 -1.85 -15.01 2.70
C GLU A 586 -0.59 -14.16 2.64
N GLU A 587 -0.67 -12.90 3.04
CA GLU A 587 0.49 -12.01 3.06
C GLU A 587 1.58 -12.55 4.00
N PHE A 588 1.20 -13.19 5.11
CA PHE A 588 2.14 -13.91 5.98
C PHE A 588 2.85 -15.05 5.25
N LYS A 589 2.11 -15.95 4.59
CA LYS A 589 2.70 -17.07 3.85
C LYS A 589 3.66 -16.60 2.76
N VAL A 590 3.26 -15.60 1.98
CA VAL A 590 4.10 -15.01 0.92
C VAL A 590 5.33 -14.34 1.50
N THR A 591 5.18 -13.59 2.60
CA THR A 591 6.29 -12.91 3.28
C THR A 591 7.31 -13.90 3.86
N ARG A 592 6.83 -15.02 4.42
CA ARG A 592 7.69 -16.10 4.94
C ARG A 592 8.37 -16.91 3.85
N ALA A 593 7.66 -17.21 2.77
CA ALA A 593 8.28 -17.82 1.59
C ALA A 593 9.38 -16.91 1.01
N ARG A 594 9.12 -15.60 0.94
CA ARG A 594 10.13 -14.61 0.56
C ARG A 594 11.33 -14.62 1.51
N GLU A 595 11.11 -14.70 2.82
CA GLU A 595 12.18 -14.76 3.81
C GLU A 595 13.09 -15.99 3.61
N VAL A 596 12.51 -17.17 3.38
CA VAL A 596 13.27 -18.39 3.04
C VAL A 596 14.15 -18.17 1.80
N LEU A 597 13.58 -17.59 0.75
CA LEU A 597 14.33 -17.27 -0.48
C LEU A 597 15.41 -16.21 -0.26
N LEU A 598 15.24 -15.29 0.69
CA LEU A 598 16.25 -14.28 1.00
C LEU A 598 17.47 -14.90 1.67
N TYR A 599 17.30 -15.88 2.57
CA TYR A 599 18.44 -16.59 3.16
C TYR A 599 19.08 -17.54 2.15
N ARG A 600 18.29 -18.39 1.49
CA ARG A 600 18.79 -19.40 0.55
C ARG A 600 19.51 -18.79 -0.65
N ASP A 601 18.92 -17.77 -1.26
CA ASP A 601 19.44 -17.12 -2.47
C ASP A 601 20.25 -15.84 -2.14
N SER A 602 20.78 -15.71 -0.90
CA SER A 602 21.63 -14.58 -0.52
C SER A 602 22.93 -14.60 -1.33
N ALA A 603 23.40 -13.41 -1.72
CA ALA A 603 24.70 -13.26 -2.37
C ALA A 603 25.86 -13.49 -1.39
N ASP A 604 25.61 -13.34 -0.10
CA ASP A 604 26.56 -13.61 0.96
C ASP A 604 26.56 -15.11 1.29
N THR A 605 27.65 -15.79 0.95
CA THR A 605 27.81 -17.22 1.17
C THR A 605 27.72 -17.57 2.65
N LYS A 606 28.16 -16.68 3.55
CA LYS A 606 28.07 -16.90 5.00
C LYS A 606 26.63 -16.98 5.49
N VAL A 607 25.70 -16.31 4.81
CA VAL A 607 24.27 -16.36 5.12
C VAL A 607 23.60 -17.55 4.46
N SER A 608 23.83 -17.75 3.16
CA SER A 608 23.16 -18.82 2.41
C SER A 608 23.57 -20.21 2.92
N SER A 609 24.82 -20.36 3.36
CA SER A 609 25.29 -21.60 3.98
C SER A 609 25.08 -21.64 5.49
N ALA A 610 24.55 -20.61 6.16
CA ALA A 610 24.33 -20.62 7.62
C ALA A 610 23.25 -21.61 8.08
N GLY A 611 22.39 -22.11 7.17
CA GLY A 611 21.30 -23.02 7.53
C GLY A 611 20.18 -22.36 8.35
N VAL A 612 19.91 -21.07 8.11
CA VAL A 612 18.87 -20.32 8.82
C VAL A 612 17.49 -20.93 8.53
N GLU A 613 16.79 -21.40 9.56
CA GLU A 613 15.44 -21.96 9.39
C GLU A 613 14.35 -20.96 9.78
N VAL A 614 13.42 -20.72 8.86
CA VAL A 614 12.23 -19.90 9.08
C VAL A 614 11.12 -20.73 9.72
N ARG A 615 10.95 -20.62 11.04
CA ARG A 615 9.92 -21.36 11.80
C ARG A 615 8.55 -20.67 11.73
N THR A 616 7.56 -21.37 11.16
CA THR A 616 6.17 -20.89 10.99
C THR A 616 5.12 -21.75 11.71
N GLY A 617 5.57 -22.61 12.63
CA GLY A 617 4.75 -23.57 13.36
C GLY A 617 4.61 -24.94 12.66
N ARG A 618 3.84 -25.86 13.25
CA ARG A 618 3.68 -27.24 12.75
C ARG A 618 2.70 -27.36 11.57
N LYS A 619 1.62 -26.57 11.58
CA LYS A 619 0.52 -26.65 10.60
C LYS A 619 0.93 -26.25 9.18
N TRP A 620 1.90 -25.35 9.04
CA TRP A 620 2.39 -24.91 7.73
C TRP A 620 3.86 -24.52 7.85
N ARG A 621 4.69 -25.05 6.95
CA ARG A 621 6.14 -24.80 6.87
C ARG A 621 6.45 -24.01 5.61
N ALA A 622 7.17 -22.90 5.77
CA ALA A 622 7.52 -22.02 4.65
C ALA A 622 8.47 -22.68 3.65
N LYS A 623 9.43 -23.49 4.13
CA LYS A 623 10.39 -24.21 3.29
C LYS A 623 9.67 -25.17 2.33
N ASP A 624 8.83 -26.05 2.86
CA ASP A 624 8.07 -27.03 2.07
C ASP A 624 7.14 -26.34 1.06
N ALA A 625 6.57 -25.18 1.40
CA ALA A 625 5.74 -24.41 0.48
C ALA A 625 6.55 -23.81 -0.68
N VAL A 626 7.77 -23.34 -0.43
CA VAL A 626 8.69 -22.88 -1.49
C VAL A 626 9.08 -24.04 -2.40
N GLU A 627 9.43 -25.19 -1.83
CA GLU A 627 9.81 -26.39 -2.60
C GLU A 627 8.66 -26.88 -3.49
N ARG A 628 7.43 -26.96 -2.95
CA ARG A 628 6.24 -27.29 -3.75
C ARG A 628 5.97 -26.28 -4.86
N ALA A 629 6.08 -24.99 -4.58
CA ALA A 629 5.90 -23.93 -5.57
C ALA A 629 6.95 -24.03 -6.69
N GLU A 630 8.23 -24.29 -6.36
CA GLU A 630 9.28 -24.51 -7.36
C GLU A 630 9.00 -25.75 -8.22
N ALA A 631 8.61 -26.87 -7.60
CA ALA A 631 8.25 -28.10 -8.31
C ALA A 631 7.06 -27.88 -9.26
N ARG A 632 6.03 -27.15 -8.84
CA ARG A 632 4.88 -26.77 -9.68
C ARG A 632 5.28 -25.89 -10.86
N LEU A 633 6.17 -24.92 -10.65
CA LEU A 633 6.67 -24.05 -11.72
C LEU A 633 7.54 -24.81 -12.73
N GLN A 634 8.37 -25.74 -12.26
CA GLN A 634 9.14 -26.64 -13.12
C GLN A 634 8.21 -27.53 -13.92
N HIS A 635 7.24 -28.18 -13.27
CA HIS A 635 6.23 -29.00 -13.92
C HIS A 635 5.43 -28.20 -14.96
N SER A 636 4.96 -27.00 -14.62
CA SER A 636 4.26 -26.12 -15.58
C SER A 636 5.14 -25.72 -16.76
N THR A 637 6.46 -25.67 -16.59
CA THR A 637 7.38 -25.38 -17.69
C THR A 637 7.54 -26.60 -18.61
N LEU A 638 7.59 -27.80 -18.04
CA LEU A 638 7.65 -29.07 -18.80
C LEU A 638 6.37 -29.33 -19.58
N VAL A 639 5.21 -29.14 -18.95
CA VAL A 639 3.89 -29.34 -19.57
C VAL A 639 3.61 -28.26 -20.64
N GLY A 640 4.26 -27.10 -20.55
CA GLY A 640 4.09 -26.01 -21.51
C GLY A 640 2.73 -25.32 -21.40
N THR A 641 2.26 -24.74 -22.51
CA THR A 641 1.00 -24.00 -22.52
C THR A 641 -0.17 -24.94 -22.76
N VAL A 642 -0.81 -25.39 -21.68
CA VAL A 642 -2.04 -26.19 -21.76
C VAL A 642 -3.21 -25.30 -22.18
N ALA A 643 -4.06 -25.79 -23.09
CA ALA A 643 -5.30 -25.12 -23.46
C ALA A 643 -6.19 -24.94 -22.20
N THR A 644 -6.65 -23.72 -21.97
CA THR A 644 -7.63 -23.43 -20.90
C THR A 644 -8.99 -23.18 -21.54
N GLY A 645 -9.84 -24.21 -21.54
CA GLY A 645 -11.18 -24.17 -22.14
C GLY A 645 -11.19 -24.29 -23.67
N ARG A 646 -12.36 -24.04 -24.28
CA ARG A 646 -12.61 -24.16 -25.74
C ARG A 646 -11.99 -23.03 -26.59
N ALA A 647 -11.15 -22.16 -26.01
CA ALA A 647 -10.66 -20.93 -26.63
C ALA A 647 -9.38 -21.11 -27.50
N GLY A 648 -8.99 -22.34 -27.82
CA GLY A 648 -7.82 -22.65 -28.65
C GLY A 648 -6.47 -22.54 -27.91
N LEU A 649 -5.39 -22.90 -28.62
CA LEU A 649 -4.00 -22.83 -28.15
C LEU A 649 -3.64 -21.37 -27.81
N GLY A 650 -3.79 -20.99 -26.54
CA GLY A 650 -3.59 -19.61 -26.09
C GLY A 650 -2.13 -19.17 -26.23
N SER A 651 -1.84 -18.28 -27.18
CA SER A 651 -0.52 -17.68 -27.41
C SER A 651 -0.23 -16.52 -26.44
N ASN A 652 -0.31 -16.78 -25.13
CA ASN A 652 0.17 -15.82 -24.14
C ASN A 652 1.54 -16.27 -23.62
N PRO A 653 2.63 -15.52 -23.86
CA PRO A 653 3.94 -15.88 -23.34
C PRO A 653 3.89 -15.85 -21.80
N LYS A 654 3.77 -17.00 -21.17
CA LYS A 654 3.95 -17.13 -19.72
C LYS A 654 5.44 -16.97 -19.41
N PRO A 655 5.81 -16.22 -18.35
CA PRO A 655 7.21 -16.12 -17.94
C PRO A 655 7.73 -17.52 -17.61
N CYS A 656 8.80 -17.92 -18.29
CA CYS A 656 9.39 -19.24 -18.13
C CYS A 656 10.28 -19.25 -16.89
N TYR A 657 9.95 -20.11 -15.92
CA TYR A 657 10.69 -20.23 -14.66
C TYR A 657 12.17 -20.56 -14.88
N ILE A 658 12.48 -21.42 -15.86
CA ILE A 658 13.86 -21.83 -16.20
C ILE A 658 14.70 -20.64 -16.69
N LYS A 659 14.08 -19.69 -17.41
CA LYS A 659 14.77 -18.49 -17.93
C LYS A 659 14.87 -17.36 -16.89
N ALA A 660 14.01 -17.37 -15.86
CA ALA A 660 13.95 -16.32 -14.86
C ALA A 660 15.14 -16.38 -13.89
N ARG A 661 15.76 -15.23 -13.60
CA ARG A 661 16.90 -15.13 -12.66
C ARG A 661 16.65 -14.13 -11.54
N GLY A 662 17.28 -14.38 -10.38
CA GLY A 662 17.33 -13.46 -9.24
C GLY A 662 15.96 -12.99 -8.75
N LYS A 663 15.63 -11.71 -8.93
CA LYS A 663 14.39 -11.11 -8.41
C LYS A 663 13.14 -11.62 -9.14
N GLU A 664 13.24 -11.92 -10.42
CA GLU A 664 12.12 -12.41 -11.22
C GLU A 664 11.74 -13.82 -10.79
N ARG A 665 12.72 -14.72 -10.64
CA ARG A 665 12.52 -16.08 -10.14
C ARG A 665 11.84 -16.09 -8.77
N ARG A 666 12.34 -15.27 -7.83
CA ARG A 666 11.74 -15.13 -6.49
C ARG A 666 10.30 -14.61 -6.54
N ARG A 667 9.96 -13.79 -7.52
CA ARG A 667 8.58 -13.29 -7.72
C ARG A 667 7.67 -14.40 -8.23
N LEU A 668 8.11 -15.20 -9.20
CA LEU A 668 7.33 -16.33 -9.71
C LEU A 668 6.99 -17.32 -8.58
N ILE A 669 7.95 -17.65 -7.72
CA ILE A 669 7.72 -18.52 -6.57
C ILE A 669 6.71 -17.90 -5.59
N GLN A 670 6.83 -16.60 -5.29
CA GLN A 670 5.87 -15.90 -4.42
C GLN A 670 4.45 -15.88 -5.00
N ASP A 671 4.32 -15.66 -6.30
CA ASP A 671 3.04 -15.64 -7.01
C ASP A 671 2.43 -17.06 -7.03
N GLU A 672 3.24 -18.12 -7.16
CA GLU A 672 2.78 -19.51 -7.07
C GLU A 672 2.35 -19.89 -5.65
N VAL A 673 3.08 -19.49 -4.61
CA VAL A 673 2.66 -19.68 -3.20
C VAL A 673 1.32 -18.97 -2.94
N ARG A 674 1.10 -17.80 -3.53
CA ARG A 674 -0.20 -17.13 -3.49
C ARG A 674 -1.28 -17.93 -4.23
N ALA A 675 -0.96 -18.50 -5.38
CA ALA A 675 -1.87 -19.34 -6.15
C ALA A 675 -2.30 -20.59 -5.37
N GLU A 676 -1.39 -21.25 -4.63
CA GLU A 676 -1.74 -22.39 -3.75
C GLU A 676 -2.77 -21.99 -2.67
N VAL A 677 -2.62 -20.81 -2.06
CA VAL A 677 -3.57 -20.30 -1.07
C VAL A 677 -4.93 -20.04 -1.70
N GLU A 678 -4.96 -19.49 -2.92
CA GLU A 678 -6.19 -19.26 -3.68
C GLU A 678 -6.86 -20.56 -4.11
N GLU A 679 -6.09 -21.56 -4.52
CA GLU A 679 -6.61 -22.89 -4.88
C GLU A 679 -7.29 -23.57 -3.70
N ALA A 680 -6.68 -23.52 -2.50
CA ALA A 680 -7.31 -24.01 -1.27
C ALA A 680 -8.60 -23.25 -0.93
N ARG A 681 -8.66 -21.93 -1.17
CA ARG A 681 -9.89 -21.14 -1.01
C ARG A 681 -10.95 -21.53 -2.03
N PHE A 682 -10.54 -21.77 -3.28
CA PHE A 682 -11.42 -22.16 -4.37
C PHE A 682 -12.01 -23.55 -4.14
N SER A 683 -11.19 -24.53 -3.78
CA SER A 683 -11.63 -25.88 -3.40
C SER A 683 -12.66 -25.84 -2.27
N ARG A 684 -12.41 -25.04 -1.22
CA ARG A 684 -13.40 -24.83 -0.15
C ARG A 684 -14.68 -24.14 -0.65
N ALA A 685 -14.57 -23.21 -1.60
CA ALA A 685 -15.72 -22.53 -2.18
C ALA A 685 -16.59 -23.49 -3.00
N VAL A 686 -16.00 -24.41 -3.76
CA VAL A 686 -16.72 -25.44 -4.53
C VAL A 686 -17.58 -26.30 -3.60
N GLY A 687 -17.09 -26.64 -2.41
CA GLY A 687 -17.87 -27.37 -1.40
C GLY A 687 -19.03 -26.58 -0.75
N MET A 688 -19.19 -25.29 -1.03
CA MET A 688 -20.26 -24.46 -0.46
C MET A 688 -21.44 -24.33 -1.42
N SER A 689 -22.57 -24.99 -1.11
CA SER A 689 -23.76 -24.97 -1.99
C SER A 689 -24.32 -23.58 -2.32
N LYS A 690 -24.40 -22.68 -1.33
CA LYS A 690 -24.90 -21.30 -1.51
C LYS A 690 -23.80 -20.29 -1.85
N GLN A 691 -22.92 -19.98 -0.88
CA GLN A 691 -21.87 -18.95 -1.05
C GLN A 691 -20.79 -19.33 -2.07
N GLY A 692 -20.76 -20.59 -2.52
CA GLY A 692 -19.89 -21.09 -3.57
C GLY A 692 -20.51 -21.09 -4.97
N ALA A 693 -21.79 -20.74 -5.13
CA ALA A 693 -22.49 -20.86 -6.42
C ALA A 693 -21.78 -20.19 -7.61
N TRP A 694 -21.03 -19.12 -7.35
CA TRP A 694 -20.23 -18.39 -8.34
C TRP A 694 -19.10 -19.22 -8.96
N THR A 695 -18.71 -20.36 -8.39
CA THR A 695 -17.69 -21.25 -8.98
C THR A 695 -18.18 -21.88 -10.28
N ARG A 696 -19.50 -22.00 -10.46
CA ARG A 696 -20.15 -22.55 -11.68
C ARG A 696 -20.27 -21.55 -12.82
N TRP A 697 -19.87 -20.29 -12.60
CA TRP A 697 -20.05 -19.20 -13.57
C TRP A 697 -18.97 -19.18 -14.64
N GLU A 698 -18.80 -20.23 -15.44
CA GLU A 698 -17.68 -20.34 -16.40
C GLU A 698 -17.67 -19.21 -17.45
N HIS A 699 -18.84 -18.88 -18.02
CA HIS A 699 -18.99 -17.90 -19.11
C HIS A 699 -19.18 -16.44 -18.66
N ILE A 700 -18.97 -16.16 -17.38
CA ILE A 700 -19.08 -14.82 -16.80
C ILE A 700 -17.70 -14.22 -16.56
N ALA A 701 -17.52 -12.98 -17.01
CA ALA A 701 -16.30 -12.22 -16.74
C ALA A 701 -16.18 -11.83 -15.26
N GLY A 702 -14.98 -11.99 -14.71
CA GLY A 702 -14.69 -11.54 -13.34
C GLY A 702 -14.76 -10.02 -13.21
N ARG A 703 -15.36 -9.54 -12.11
CA ARG A 703 -15.51 -8.13 -11.77
C ARG A 703 -14.60 -7.77 -10.61
N LYS A 704 -13.64 -6.87 -10.87
CA LYS A 704 -12.71 -6.36 -9.84
C LYS A 704 -13.13 -4.97 -9.37
N ILE A 705 -13.38 -4.84 -8.07
CA ILE A 705 -13.69 -3.54 -7.45
C ILE A 705 -12.39 -2.84 -7.07
N THR A 706 -12.18 -1.65 -7.64
CA THR A 706 -11.04 -0.80 -7.30
C THR A 706 -11.31 0.07 -6.07
N TRP A 707 -10.26 0.59 -5.43
CA TRP A 707 -10.40 1.54 -4.33
C TRP A 707 -11.19 2.80 -4.72
N ALA A 708 -10.98 3.31 -5.94
CA ALA A 708 -11.71 4.46 -6.46
C ALA A 708 -13.22 4.19 -6.57
N GLU A 709 -13.60 2.98 -6.98
CA GLU A 709 -14.99 2.54 -7.03
C GLU A 709 -15.57 2.37 -5.64
N LEU A 710 -14.86 1.67 -4.74
CA LEU A 710 -15.30 1.48 -3.37
C LEU A 710 -15.50 2.83 -2.64
N TRP A 711 -14.65 3.83 -2.92
CA TRP A 711 -14.76 5.17 -2.36
C TRP A 711 -15.94 5.96 -2.92
N LYS A 712 -16.26 5.79 -4.20
CA LYS A 712 -17.43 6.43 -4.83
C LYS A 712 -18.74 5.71 -4.54
N ALA A 713 -18.68 4.40 -4.26
CA ALA A 713 -19.85 3.57 -4.04
C ALA A 713 -20.70 4.04 -2.84
N GLU A 714 -22.02 3.97 -3.03
CA GLU A 714 -22.98 4.11 -1.95
C GLU A 714 -22.94 2.86 -1.06
N PRO A 715 -22.96 3.00 0.28
CA PRO A 715 -22.85 1.86 1.19
C PRO A 715 -23.90 0.77 0.93
N HIS A 716 -25.15 1.15 0.66
CA HIS A 716 -26.24 0.22 0.42
C HIS A 716 -26.12 -0.51 -0.92
N HIS A 717 -25.57 0.16 -1.93
CA HIS A 717 -25.33 -0.42 -3.25
C HIS A 717 -24.23 -1.49 -3.16
N PHE A 718 -23.09 -1.15 -2.56
CA PHE A 718 -22.01 -2.11 -2.34
C PHE A 718 -22.45 -3.31 -1.48
N LYS A 719 -23.21 -3.05 -0.41
CA LYS A 719 -23.77 -4.10 0.45
C LYS A 719 -24.66 -5.05 -0.35
N PHE A 720 -25.57 -4.52 -1.18
CA PHE A 720 -26.43 -5.34 -2.03
C PHE A 720 -25.61 -6.23 -2.97
N LEU A 721 -24.61 -5.67 -3.66
CA LEU A 721 -23.76 -6.41 -4.60
C LEU A 721 -23.09 -7.63 -3.97
N VAL A 722 -22.41 -7.43 -2.84
CA VAL A 722 -21.70 -8.52 -2.16
C VAL A 722 -22.71 -9.53 -1.64
N GLN A 723 -23.79 -9.08 -1.00
CA GLN A 723 -24.78 -9.98 -0.43
C GLN A 723 -25.55 -10.78 -1.49
N SER A 724 -25.79 -10.20 -2.68
CA SER A 724 -26.45 -10.89 -3.77
C SER A 724 -25.56 -11.97 -4.37
N VAL A 725 -24.27 -11.69 -4.58
CA VAL A 725 -23.33 -12.65 -5.17
C VAL A 725 -23.20 -13.91 -4.30
N TYR A 726 -23.05 -13.72 -2.99
CA TYR A 726 -22.86 -14.82 -2.04
C TYR A 726 -24.17 -15.37 -1.45
N ASP A 727 -25.34 -14.96 -1.97
CA ASP A 727 -26.67 -15.39 -1.50
C ASP A 727 -26.85 -15.31 0.03
N VAL A 728 -26.54 -14.14 0.59
CA VAL A 728 -26.72 -13.81 2.01
C VAL A 728 -27.68 -12.63 2.21
N LEU A 729 -28.50 -12.33 1.20
CA LEU A 729 -29.62 -11.39 1.32
C LEU A 729 -30.76 -12.03 2.13
N PRO A 730 -31.53 -11.25 2.91
CA PRO A 730 -32.67 -11.73 3.69
C PRO A 730 -33.88 -12.04 2.80
N SER A 731 -33.77 -13.05 1.95
CA SER A 731 -34.89 -13.62 1.20
C SER A 731 -35.75 -14.51 2.11
N PRO A 732 -37.05 -14.71 1.84
CA PRO A 732 -37.88 -15.64 2.62
C PRO A 732 -37.23 -17.02 2.78
N ALA A 733 -36.58 -17.55 1.74
CA ALA A 733 -35.85 -18.80 1.81
C ALA A 733 -34.63 -18.74 2.77
N ASN A 734 -33.88 -17.64 2.77
CA ASN A 734 -32.74 -17.48 3.69
C ASN A 734 -33.19 -17.19 5.12
N LEU A 735 -34.25 -16.40 5.32
CA LEU A 735 -34.85 -16.15 6.63
C LEU A 735 -35.38 -17.45 7.25
N PHE A 736 -36.02 -18.31 6.46
CA PHE A 736 -36.44 -19.64 6.91
C PHE A 736 -35.23 -20.49 7.30
N THR A 737 -34.17 -20.48 6.50
CA THR A 737 -32.90 -21.17 6.83
C THR A 737 -32.27 -20.63 8.12
N TRP A 738 -32.49 -19.36 8.45
CA TRP A 738 -31.98 -18.71 9.66
C TRP A 738 -32.93 -18.84 10.87
N GLY A 739 -34.06 -19.54 10.72
CA GLY A 739 -35.05 -19.70 11.79
C GLY A 739 -35.80 -18.43 12.15
N LEU A 740 -35.88 -17.45 11.24
CA LEU A 740 -36.54 -16.16 11.48
C LEU A 740 -37.97 -16.07 10.93
N VAL A 741 -38.39 -17.04 10.11
CA VAL A 741 -39.75 -17.16 9.57
C VAL A 741 -40.11 -18.64 9.46
N GLU A 742 -41.41 -18.95 9.57
CA GLU A 742 -41.95 -20.32 9.57
C GLU A 742 -42.07 -20.93 8.18
N ALA A 743 -42.21 -20.11 7.14
CA ALA A 743 -42.35 -20.58 5.76
C ALA A 743 -41.45 -19.80 4.79
N PRO A 744 -40.81 -20.47 3.80
CA PRO A 744 -39.96 -19.82 2.82
C PRO A 744 -40.76 -19.20 1.66
N ALA A 745 -41.99 -18.73 1.89
CA ALA A 745 -42.93 -18.32 0.85
C ALA A 745 -42.64 -16.90 0.30
N CYS A 746 -42.83 -16.73 -1.01
CA CYS A 746 -42.75 -15.44 -1.68
C CYS A 746 -44.01 -14.61 -1.41
N GLN A 747 -43.84 -13.35 -1.01
CA GLN A 747 -44.96 -12.42 -0.75
C GLN A 747 -45.88 -12.17 -1.94
N LEU A 748 -45.40 -12.39 -3.18
CA LEU A 748 -46.16 -12.11 -4.40
C LEU A 748 -46.94 -13.33 -4.89
N CYS A 749 -46.31 -14.51 -4.96
CA CYS A 749 -46.89 -15.70 -5.60
C CYS A 749 -46.90 -16.96 -4.73
N GLN A 750 -46.56 -16.85 -3.43
CA GLN A 750 -46.57 -17.91 -2.41
C GLN A 750 -45.65 -19.12 -2.66
N ARG A 751 -45.02 -19.25 -3.83
CA ARG A 751 -43.94 -20.23 -4.09
C ARG A 751 -42.69 -19.93 -3.25
N ARG A 752 -41.74 -20.87 -3.20
CA ARG A 752 -40.47 -20.70 -2.48
C ARG A 752 -39.71 -19.44 -2.93
N GLY A 753 -39.62 -18.45 -2.04
CA GLY A 753 -39.01 -17.14 -2.26
C GLY A 753 -37.49 -17.15 -2.14
N SER A 754 -36.81 -17.87 -3.05
CA SER A 754 -35.36 -17.78 -3.19
C SER A 754 -34.92 -16.42 -3.79
N LEU A 755 -33.63 -16.10 -3.70
CA LEU A 755 -33.11 -14.88 -4.33
C LEU A 755 -33.27 -14.93 -5.86
N GLU A 756 -33.04 -16.10 -6.46
CA GLU A 756 -33.28 -16.35 -7.88
C GLU A 756 -34.75 -16.11 -8.25
N HIS A 757 -35.67 -16.63 -7.43
CA HIS A 757 -37.11 -16.44 -7.63
C HIS A 757 -37.48 -14.96 -7.67
N ILE A 758 -37.02 -14.19 -6.68
CA ILE A 758 -37.36 -12.77 -6.54
C ILE A 758 -36.74 -11.90 -7.65
N LEU A 759 -35.53 -12.24 -8.11
CA LEU A 759 -34.80 -11.41 -9.07
C LEU A 759 -34.96 -11.84 -10.52
N SER A 760 -35.42 -13.06 -10.82
CA SER A 760 -35.40 -13.55 -12.21
C SER A 760 -36.63 -14.35 -12.65
N CYS A 761 -37.37 -15.05 -11.78
CA CYS A 761 -38.38 -16.01 -12.25
C CYS A 761 -39.72 -16.02 -11.51
N CYS A 762 -40.01 -15.05 -10.63
CA CYS A 762 -41.34 -14.91 -10.04
C CYS A 762 -42.42 -14.68 -11.14
N PRO A 763 -43.44 -15.55 -11.27
CA PRO A 763 -44.47 -15.42 -12.32
C PRO A 763 -45.28 -14.13 -12.22
N LYS A 764 -45.66 -13.72 -11.00
CA LYS A 764 -46.41 -12.48 -10.77
C LYS A 764 -45.57 -11.25 -11.10
N ALA A 765 -44.28 -11.24 -10.72
CA ALA A 765 -43.38 -10.14 -11.08
C ALA A 765 -43.11 -10.03 -12.59
N LEU A 766 -43.13 -11.18 -13.29
CA LEU A 766 -43.04 -11.21 -14.76
C LEU A 766 -44.31 -10.60 -15.38
N GLY A 767 -45.50 -10.99 -14.92
CA GLY A 767 -46.79 -10.44 -15.35
C GLY A 767 -46.94 -8.93 -15.08
N ASP A 768 -46.46 -8.46 -13.93
CA ASP A 768 -46.42 -7.04 -13.55
C ASP A 768 -45.46 -6.20 -14.43
N GLY A 769 -44.58 -6.83 -15.22
CA GLY A 769 -43.58 -6.14 -16.04
C GLY A 769 -42.34 -5.64 -15.27
N ARG A 770 -42.06 -6.18 -14.07
CA ARG A 770 -40.92 -5.74 -13.24
C ARG A 770 -39.56 -6.03 -13.89
N TYR A 771 -39.40 -7.26 -14.40
CA TYR A 771 -38.16 -7.65 -15.07
C TYR A 771 -37.98 -6.95 -16.41
N ARG A 772 -39.09 -6.59 -17.06
CA ARG A 772 -39.10 -5.77 -18.27
C ARG A 772 -38.55 -4.38 -17.99
N TRP A 773 -39.00 -3.73 -16.90
CA TRP A 773 -38.45 -2.44 -16.49
C TRP A 773 -36.93 -2.52 -16.28
N ARG A 774 -36.41 -3.56 -15.64
CA ARG A 774 -34.94 -3.76 -15.51
C ARG A 774 -34.29 -3.92 -16.89
N HIS A 775 -34.85 -4.75 -17.75
CA HIS A 775 -34.35 -4.97 -19.11
C HIS A 775 -34.25 -3.64 -19.86
N ASP A 776 -35.31 -2.81 -19.84
CA ASP A 776 -35.31 -1.50 -20.50
C ASP A 776 -34.21 -0.56 -19.95
N GLN A 777 -33.92 -0.59 -18.63
CA GLN A 777 -32.82 0.21 -18.06
C GLN A 777 -31.44 -0.25 -18.57
N VAL A 778 -31.23 -1.55 -18.71
CA VAL A 778 -29.98 -2.11 -19.25
C VAL A 778 -29.89 -1.84 -20.75
N LEU A 779 -31.00 -1.98 -21.48
CA LEU A 779 -31.10 -1.72 -22.91
C LEU A 779 -30.71 -0.28 -23.24
N LYS A 780 -31.20 0.69 -22.46
CA LYS A 780 -30.77 2.10 -22.57
C LYS A 780 -29.26 2.26 -22.43
N ALA A 781 -28.66 1.65 -21.41
CA ALA A 781 -27.22 1.75 -21.19
C ALA A 781 -26.38 1.09 -22.31
N VAL A 782 -26.87 -0.01 -22.90
CA VAL A 782 -26.25 -0.66 -24.06
C VAL A 782 -26.37 0.25 -25.29
N ALA A 783 -27.56 0.79 -25.55
CA ALA A 783 -27.82 1.72 -26.64
C ALA A 783 -26.93 2.97 -26.56
N ASP A 784 -26.84 3.62 -25.40
CA ASP A 784 -25.98 4.79 -25.19
C ASP A 784 -24.50 4.49 -25.48
N THR A 785 -24.05 3.29 -25.10
CA THR A 785 -22.68 2.83 -25.35
C THR A 785 -22.42 2.64 -26.84
N ILE A 786 -23.36 2.03 -27.57
CA ILE A 786 -23.25 1.79 -29.02
C ILE A 786 -23.36 3.11 -29.79
N CYS A 787 -24.31 3.98 -29.44
CA CYS A 787 -24.44 5.33 -30.01
C CYS A 787 -23.14 6.13 -29.85
N SER A 788 -22.55 6.12 -28.66
CA SER A 788 -21.25 6.77 -28.42
C SER A 788 -20.14 6.18 -29.30
N GLY A 789 -20.17 4.86 -29.53
CA GLY A 789 -19.27 4.15 -30.44
C GLY A 789 -19.43 4.57 -31.90
N ILE A 790 -20.67 4.69 -32.39
CA ILE A 790 -20.99 5.18 -33.74
C ILE A 790 -20.48 6.61 -33.93
N THR A 791 -20.76 7.51 -32.98
CA THR A 791 -20.30 8.91 -33.05
C THR A 791 -18.78 9.01 -33.06
N SER A 792 -18.10 8.19 -32.27
CA SER A 792 -16.63 8.14 -32.22
C SER A 792 -16.03 7.62 -33.52
N SER A 793 -16.68 6.64 -34.17
CA SER A 793 -16.27 6.12 -35.49
C SER A 793 -16.37 7.20 -36.57
N LYS A 794 -17.44 8.01 -36.56
CA LYS A 794 -17.61 9.14 -37.50
C LYS A 794 -16.52 10.22 -37.37
N GLN A 795 -15.91 10.36 -36.20
CA GLN A 795 -14.87 11.37 -35.90
C GLN A 795 -13.43 10.88 -36.14
N GLN A 796 -13.21 9.60 -36.48
CA GLN A 796 -11.86 9.11 -36.78
C GLN A 796 -11.37 9.64 -38.13
N HIS A 797 -10.42 10.58 -38.10
CA HIS A 797 -9.62 10.96 -39.27
C HIS A 797 -8.74 9.78 -39.72
N PRO A 798 -8.49 9.60 -41.04
CA PRO A 798 -7.53 8.61 -41.51
C PRO A 798 -6.19 8.89 -40.84
N SER A 799 -5.63 7.87 -40.19
CA SER A 799 -4.29 7.95 -39.61
C SER A 799 -3.30 8.35 -40.70
N LYS A 800 -2.52 9.40 -40.51
CA LYS A 800 -1.37 9.71 -41.36
C LYS A 800 -0.53 8.44 -41.54
N THR A 801 -0.25 8.05 -42.77
CA THR A 801 0.66 6.96 -43.14
C THR A 801 2.02 7.25 -42.53
N SER A 802 2.34 6.61 -41.40
CA SER A 802 3.68 6.67 -40.84
C SER A 802 4.59 5.79 -41.69
N ILE A 803 5.54 6.41 -42.40
CA ILE A 803 6.63 5.68 -43.05
C ILE A 803 7.45 5.01 -41.94
N ALA A 804 7.43 3.68 -41.90
CA ALA A 804 8.28 2.91 -41.01
C ALA A 804 9.68 2.83 -41.63
N PHE A 805 10.65 3.56 -41.07
CA PHE A 805 12.05 3.40 -41.45
C PHE A 805 12.56 2.05 -40.94
N VAL A 806 12.90 1.15 -41.86
CA VAL A 806 13.52 -0.15 -41.58
C VAL A 806 15.02 -0.04 -41.85
N ARG A 807 15.87 -0.60 -40.99
CA ARG A 807 17.33 -0.60 -41.19
C ARG A 807 17.72 -1.59 -42.29
N ALA A 808 18.80 -1.30 -43.02
CA ALA A 808 19.34 -2.21 -44.03
C ALA A 808 19.59 -3.61 -43.44
N GLY A 809 19.03 -4.65 -44.06
CA GLY A 809 19.13 -6.05 -43.64
C GLY A 809 17.95 -6.60 -42.82
N GLU A 810 16.99 -5.77 -42.38
CA GLU A 810 15.76 -6.24 -41.73
C GLU A 810 14.59 -6.31 -42.74
N THR A 811 13.89 -7.45 -42.79
CA THR A 811 12.66 -7.56 -43.58
C THR A 811 11.52 -6.78 -42.91
N PRO A 812 10.75 -5.96 -43.65
CA PRO A 812 9.62 -5.22 -43.10
C PRO A 812 8.61 -6.20 -42.50
N GLN A 813 8.33 -6.08 -41.19
CA GLN A 813 7.18 -6.77 -40.64
C GLN A 813 5.93 -6.24 -41.31
N PRO A 814 5.04 -7.10 -41.84
CA PRO A 814 3.81 -6.65 -42.46
C PRO A 814 3.06 -5.78 -41.44
N PRO A 815 2.52 -4.61 -41.84
CA PRO A 815 1.77 -3.77 -40.93
C PRO A 815 0.68 -4.64 -40.30
N ARG A 816 0.63 -4.69 -38.97
CA ARG A 816 -0.47 -5.34 -38.25
C ARG A 816 -1.76 -4.68 -38.77
N LYS A 817 -2.48 -5.37 -39.66
CA LYS A 817 -3.82 -4.96 -40.10
C LYS A 817 -4.66 -4.84 -38.84
N THR A 818 -4.83 -3.63 -38.33
CA THR A 818 -5.88 -3.36 -37.36
C THR A 818 -7.16 -3.48 -38.16
N GLN A 819 -7.74 -4.68 -38.19
CA GLN A 819 -9.09 -4.86 -38.72
C GLN A 819 -9.97 -3.88 -37.93
N GLY A 820 -10.38 -2.79 -38.59
CA GLY A 820 -11.38 -1.89 -38.04
C GLY A 820 -12.62 -2.69 -37.69
N GLY A 821 -13.21 -2.43 -36.53
CA GLY A 821 -14.45 -3.12 -36.15
C GLY A 821 -15.60 -2.77 -37.10
N LEU A 822 -16.72 -3.46 -36.95
CA LEU A 822 -17.86 -3.34 -37.87
C LEU A 822 -18.33 -1.89 -38.07
N LEU A 823 -18.29 -1.05 -37.03
CA LEU A 823 -18.70 0.36 -37.14
C LEU A 823 -17.76 1.22 -37.98
N ALA A 824 -16.58 0.73 -38.37
CA ALA A 824 -15.64 1.42 -39.26
C ALA A 824 -15.87 1.09 -40.74
N THR A 825 -16.70 0.09 -41.07
CA THR A 825 -16.94 -0.34 -42.46
C THR A 825 -17.85 0.62 -43.23
N ALA A 826 -18.66 1.41 -42.53
CA ALA A 826 -19.60 2.34 -43.11
C ALA A 826 -19.82 3.54 -42.17
N ARG A 827 -20.25 4.68 -42.71
CA ARG A 827 -20.52 5.91 -41.92
C ARG A 827 -22.01 6.15 -41.63
N ASP A 828 -22.88 5.40 -42.30
CA ASP A 828 -24.34 5.52 -42.26
C ASP A 828 -25.00 4.55 -41.26
N TRP A 829 -24.25 4.00 -40.31
CA TRP A 829 -24.82 3.12 -39.28
C TRP A 829 -25.96 3.82 -38.52
N GLN A 830 -27.14 3.21 -38.58
CA GLN A 830 -28.33 3.60 -37.83
C GLN A 830 -28.63 2.54 -36.76
N LEU A 831 -28.94 2.99 -35.55
CA LEU A 831 -29.33 2.12 -34.44
C LEU A 831 -30.82 2.32 -34.14
N LEU A 832 -31.60 1.24 -34.30
CA LEU A 832 -32.99 1.14 -33.87
C LEU A 832 -33.04 0.37 -32.54
N VAL A 833 -33.79 0.85 -31.55
CA VAL A 833 -33.89 0.25 -30.20
C VAL A 833 -35.35 0.10 -29.79
N ASP A 834 -35.74 -1.08 -29.30
CA ASP A 834 -37.12 -1.36 -28.84
C ASP A 834 -37.38 -0.89 -27.41
N LEU A 835 -37.45 0.44 -27.22
CA LEU A 835 -37.96 1.01 -25.98
C LEU A 835 -39.48 1.21 -26.09
N GLY A 836 -40.24 0.43 -25.32
CA GLY A 836 -41.70 0.61 -25.23
C GLY A 836 -42.55 -0.08 -26.31
N ARG A 837 -42.04 -1.12 -27.00
CA ARG A 837 -42.71 -1.83 -28.13
C ARG A 837 -42.86 -1.02 -29.42
N GLN A 838 -42.06 0.02 -29.59
CA GLN A 838 -42.17 0.93 -30.74
C GLN A 838 -41.27 0.52 -31.92
N LEU A 839 -40.38 -0.47 -31.76
CA LEU A 839 -39.53 -0.89 -32.87
C LEU A 839 -40.31 -1.66 -33.93
N ARG A 840 -40.28 -1.14 -35.16
CA ARG A 840 -40.67 -1.84 -36.38
C ARG A 840 -39.41 -2.25 -37.14
N PHE A 841 -39.32 -3.52 -37.52
CA PHE A 841 -38.21 -4.00 -38.35
C PHE A 841 -38.34 -3.37 -39.76
N PRO A 842 -37.24 -2.91 -40.39
CA PRO A 842 -37.35 -2.30 -41.71
C PRO A 842 -37.85 -3.30 -42.76
N ASP A 843 -39.03 -3.03 -43.35
CA ASP A 843 -39.66 -3.87 -44.36
C ASP A 843 -38.79 -4.04 -45.62
N THR A 844 -37.85 -3.10 -45.86
CA THR A 844 -36.85 -3.15 -46.94
C THR A 844 -35.81 -4.27 -46.78
N ILE A 845 -35.72 -4.90 -45.61
CA ILE A 845 -34.77 -5.99 -45.32
C ILE A 845 -35.48 -7.34 -45.30
N ALA A 846 -36.54 -7.46 -44.51
CA ALA A 846 -37.39 -8.65 -44.41
C ALA A 846 -38.73 -8.28 -43.76
N VAL A 847 -39.82 -8.96 -44.14
CA VAL A 847 -41.14 -8.79 -43.52
C VAL A 847 -41.24 -9.79 -42.37
N THR A 848 -41.23 -9.31 -41.12
CA THR A 848 -41.27 -10.19 -39.95
C THR A 848 -42.11 -9.62 -38.81
N SER A 849 -42.78 -10.52 -38.09
CA SER A 849 -43.45 -10.19 -36.82
C SER A 849 -42.49 -10.21 -35.62
N LEU A 850 -41.26 -10.70 -35.81
CA LEU A 850 -40.23 -10.76 -34.78
C LEU A 850 -39.69 -9.36 -34.46
N ARG A 851 -39.49 -9.09 -33.17
CA ARG A 851 -38.95 -7.81 -32.67
C ARG A 851 -37.66 -8.06 -31.89
N PRO A 852 -36.49 -7.86 -32.52
CA PRO A 852 -35.22 -7.82 -31.81
C PRO A 852 -35.16 -6.58 -30.92
N ASP A 853 -34.45 -6.66 -29.78
CA ASP A 853 -34.31 -5.52 -28.87
C ASP A 853 -33.56 -4.33 -29.51
N MET A 854 -32.57 -4.59 -30.36
CA MET A 854 -31.88 -3.55 -31.13
C MET A 854 -31.51 -4.05 -32.53
N VAL A 855 -31.55 -3.16 -33.51
CA VAL A 855 -31.17 -3.43 -34.90
C VAL A 855 -30.20 -2.35 -35.37
N LEU A 856 -29.00 -2.76 -35.77
CA LEU A 856 -28.02 -1.90 -36.43
C LEU A 856 -28.09 -2.13 -37.93
N VAL A 857 -28.32 -1.07 -38.71
CA VAL A 857 -28.42 -1.14 -40.17
C VAL A 857 -27.45 -0.17 -40.81
N SER A 858 -26.78 -0.60 -41.88
CA SER A 858 -26.09 0.26 -42.83
C SER A 858 -26.59 -0.08 -44.24
N ALA A 859 -27.25 0.89 -44.87
CA ALA A 859 -27.81 0.72 -46.21
C ALA A 859 -26.70 0.69 -47.28
N SER A 860 -25.69 1.56 -47.13
CA SER A 860 -24.56 1.66 -48.06
C SER A 860 -23.73 0.39 -48.16
N SER A 861 -23.56 -0.33 -47.04
CA SER A 861 -22.78 -1.58 -46.99
C SER A 861 -23.63 -2.86 -47.01
N LYS A 862 -24.97 -2.72 -47.11
CA LYS A 862 -25.97 -3.78 -47.01
C LYS A 862 -25.72 -4.73 -45.82
N GLN A 863 -25.49 -4.16 -44.63
CA GLN A 863 -25.21 -4.91 -43.40
C GLN A 863 -26.31 -4.70 -42.36
N VAL A 864 -26.71 -5.78 -41.69
CA VAL A 864 -27.67 -5.75 -40.58
C VAL A 864 -27.16 -6.59 -39.41
N VAL A 865 -27.20 -6.02 -38.20
CA VAL A 865 -26.86 -6.73 -36.96
C VAL A 865 -28.04 -6.67 -35.99
N LEU A 866 -28.57 -7.83 -35.67
CA LEU A 866 -29.62 -8.03 -34.67
C LEU A 866 -28.95 -8.22 -33.31
N LEU A 867 -29.28 -7.36 -32.35
CA LEU A 867 -28.80 -7.46 -30.98
C LEU A 867 -30.00 -7.75 -30.06
N GLU A 868 -29.96 -8.89 -29.38
CA GLU A 868 -30.99 -9.28 -28.42
C GLU A 868 -30.40 -9.23 -27.01
N LEU A 869 -30.95 -8.41 -26.13
CA LEU A 869 -30.49 -8.29 -24.76
C LEU A 869 -31.26 -9.26 -23.86
N THR A 870 -30.54 -10.04 -23.06
CA THR A 870 -31.15 -10.79 -21.97
C THR A 870 -30.49 -10.45 -20.64
N VAL A 871 -31.32 -10.39 -19.59
CA VAL A 871 -30.87 -10.15 -18.22
C VAL A 871 -31.21 -11.36 -17.32
N PRO A 872 -30.54 -12.52 -17.54
CA PRO A 872 -30.84 -13.75 -16.82
C PRO A 872 -30.22 -13.77 -15.42
N TRP A 873 -30.62 -14.79 -14.64
CA TRP A 873 -29.80 -15.25 -13.53
C TRP A 873 -28.46 -15.77 -14.05
N GLU A 874 -27.36 -15.50 -13.33
CA GLU A 874 -25.99 -15.79 -13.79
C GLU A 874 -25.78 -17.25 -14.20
N ASP A 875 -26.43 -18.20 -13.53
CA ASP A 875 -26.29 -19.62 -13.83
C ASP A 875 -26.95 -20.02 -15.18
N ARG A 876 -27.82 -19.18 -15.75
CA ARG A 876 -28.61 -19.45 -16.97
C ARG A 876 -28.16 -18.63 -18.19
N VAL A 877 -26.97 -18.05 -18.14
CA VAL A 877 -26.44 -17.18 -19.21
C VAL A 877 -26.26 -17.95 -20.52
N GLU A 878 -25.67 -19.15 -20.49
CA GLU A 878 -25.44 -19.97 -21.70
C GLU A 878 -26.74 -20.47 -22.33
N GLU A 879 -27.62 -21.05 -21.53
CA GLU A 879 -28.93 -21.54 -22.00
C GLU A 879 -29.74 -20.41 -22.67
N ALA A 880 -29.67 -19.19 -22.11
CA ALA A 880 -30.32 -18.03 -22.69
C ALA A 880 -29.71 -17.64 -24.06
N GLN A 881 -28.38 -17.70 -24.17
CA GLN A 881 -27.66 -17.39 -25.41
C GLN A 881 -28.04 -18.34 -26.54
N GLU A 882 -28.03 -19.65 -26.29
CA GLU A 882 -28.37 -20.68 -27.28
C GLU A 882 -29.82 -20.56 -27.76
N ARG A 883 -30.75 -20.45 -26.79
CA ARG A 883 -32.18 -20.30 -27.09
C ARG A 883 -32.48 -19.06 -27.95
N LYS A 884 -31.82 -17.93 -27.68
CA LYS A 884 -32.03 -16.70 -28.46
C LYS A 884 -31.40 -16.77 -29.83
N ARG A 885 -30.23 -17.38 -29.96
CA ARG A 885 -29.59 -17.57 -31.26
C ARG A 885 -30.44 -18.45 -32.18
N ALA A 886 -31.07 -19.49 -31.64
CA ALA A 886 -31.99 -20.35 -32.39
C ALA A 886 -33.24 -19.58 -32.85
N ARG A 887 -33.83 -18.73 -31.99
CA ARG A 887 -35.07 -17.98 -32.29
C ARG A 887 -34.98 -17.08 -33.52
N TYR A 888 -33.82 -16.46 -33.78
CA TYR A 888 -33.64 -15.53 -34.91
C TYR A 888 -32.86 -16.13 -36.08
N ALA A 889 -32.60 -17.45 -36.07
CA ALA A 889 -31.84 -18.13 -37.11
C ALA A 889 -32.53 -17.99 -38.49
N ASP A 890 -33.84 -18.22 -38.53
CA ASP A 890 -34.63 -18.14 -39.77
C ASP A 890 -34.67 -16.73 -40.34
N LEU A 891 -34.84 -15.71 -39.48
CA LEU A 891 -34.82 -14.31 -39.88
C LEU A 891 -33.45 -13.90 -40.46
N VAL A 892 -32.35 -14.37 -39.86
CA VAL A 892 -31.00 -14.11 -40.38
C VAL A 892 -30.80 -14.80 -41.74
N ALA A 893 -31.32 -16.01 -41.92
CA ALA A 893 -31.25 -16.72 -43.18
C ALA A 893 -32.07 -16.02 -44.28
N GLU A 894 -33.25 -15.51 -43.94
CA GLU A 894 -34.08 -14.69 -44.83
C GLU A 894 -33.39 -13.39 -45.24
N CYS A 895 -32.83 -12.63 -44.28
CA CYS A 895 -32.08 -11.42 -44.60
C CYS A 895 -30.90 -11.70 -45.54
N ARG A 896 -30.22 -12.85 -45.38
CA ARG A 896 -29.12 -13.28 -46.28
C ARG A 896 -29.62 -13.64 -47.67
N ARG A 897 -30.78 -14.32 -47.78
CA ARG A 897 -31.43 -14.58 -49.08
C ARG A 897 -31.79 -13.28 -49.80
N ASN A 898 -32.21 -12.26 -49.06
CA ASN A 898 -32.50 -10.92 -49.60
C ASN A 898 -31.24 -10.08 -49.89
N GLY A 899 -30.04 -10.68 -49.88
CA GLY A 899 -28.78 -10.02 -50.26
C GLY A 899 -28.13 -9.17 -49.16
N TRP A 900 -28.59 -9.26 -47.90
CA TRP A 900 -27.99 -8.54 -46.77
C TRP A 900 -26.99 -9.39 -45.99
N LYS A 901 -25.89 -8.76 -45.55
CA LYS A 901 -24.94 -9.37 -44.61
C LYS A 901 -25.50 -9.32 -43.19
N ALA A 902 -26.32 -10.32 -42.84
CA ALA A 902 -27.00 -10.40 -41.56
C ALA A 902 -26.23 -11.19 -40.49
N ARG A 903 -26.19 -10.64 -39.26
CA ARG A 903 -25.65 -11.27 -38.05
C ARG A 903 -26.65 -11.16 -36.90
N CYS A 904 -26.78 -12.20 -36.09
CA CYS A 904 -27.51 -12.16 -34.81
C CYS A 904 -26.52 -12.39 -33.68
N GLU A 905 -26.39 -11.40 -32.80
CA GLU A 905 -25.50 -11.41 -31.66
C GLU A 905 -26.28 -11.15 -30.37
N PRO A 906 -26.63 -12.21 -29.61
CA PRO A 906 -27.26 -12.03 -28.32
C PRO A 906 -26.26 -11.44 -27.31
N ILE A 907 -26.78 -10.61 -26.41
CA ILE A 907 -26.03 -9.91 -25.36
C ILE A 907 -26.60 -10.35 -24.00
N GLU A 908 -25.78 -11.03 -23.21
CA GLU A 908 -26.16 -11.46 -21.87
C GLU A 908 -25.51 -10.56 -20.79
N VAL A 909 -26.36 -10.03 -19.91
CA VAL A 909 -25.94 -9.29 -18.72
C VAL A 909 -26.58 -9.93 -17.50
N GLY A 910 -25.79 -10.51 -16.61
CA GLY A 910 -26.30 -11.12 -15.38
C GLY A 910 -27.07 -10.11 -14.54
N CYS A 911 -28.19 -10.54 -13.95
CA CYS A 911 -29.07 -9.67 -13.16
C CYS A 911 -28.38 -9.02 -11.95
N ARG A 912 -27.28 -9.59 -11.44
CA ARG A 912 -26.46 -9.04 -10.34
C ARG A 912 -25.39 -8.07 -10.84
N GLY A 913 -25.34 -7.77 -12.14
CA GLY A 913 -24.38 -6.83 -12.74
C GLY A 913 -23.04 -7.49 -13.08
N PHE A 914 -23.09 -8.63 -13.76
CA PHE A 914 -21.92 -9.33 -14.32
C PHE A 914 -22.04 -9.44 -15.84
N ALA A 915 -20.91 -9.29 -16.55
CA ALA A 915 -20.89 -9.36 -18.01
C ALA A 915 -20.76 -10.82 -18.47
N GLY A 916 -21.63 -11.27 -19.36
CA GLY A 916 -21.37 -12.45 -20.16
C GLY A 916 -20.21 -12.21 -21.13
N GLN A 917 -19.55 -13.29 -21.56
CA GLN A 917 -18.51 -13.21 -22.60
C GLN A 917 -19.03 -12.58 -23.91
N SER A 918 -20.32 -12.77 -24.22
CA SER A 918 -21.00 -12.19 -25.38
C SER A 918 -20.95 -10.67 -25.41
N LEU A 919 -21.19 -9.96 -24.29
CA LEU A 919 -21.12 -8.50 -24.24
C LEU A 919 -19.73 -7.99 -24.67
N HIS A 920 -18.67 -8.64 -24.21
CA HIS A 920 -17.30 -8.28 -24.61
C HIS A 920 -17.01 -8.60 -26.06
N ARG A 921 -17.52 -9.74 -26.57
CA ARG A 921 -17.42 -10.15 -27.98
C ARG A 921 -18.12 -9.13 -28.89
N VAL A 922 -19.36 -8.76 -28.58
CA VAL A 922 -20.17 -7.81 -29.38
C VAL A 922 -19.54 -6.43 -29.40
N LEU A 923 -19.14 -5.88 -28.24
CA LEU A 923 -18.46 -4.59 -28.21
C LEU A 923 -17.15 -4.61 -29.00
N GLY A 924 -16.40 -5.71 -28.94
CA GLY A 924 -15.19 -5.91 -29.74
C GLY A 924 -15.49 -6.00 -31.25
N LEU A 925 -16.53 -6.75 -31.63
CA LEU A 925 -16.98 -6.89 -33.02
C LEU A 925 -17.41 -5.56 -33.61
N LEU A 926 -18.09 -4.71 -32.84
CA LEU A 926 -18.47 -3.35 -33.24
C LEU A 926 -17.27 -2.38 -33.31
N GLY A 927 -16.08 -2.76 -32.84
CA GLY A 927 -14.89 -1.89 -32.82
C GLY A 927 -14.79 -0.99 -31.58
N ILE A 928 -15.68 -1.17 -30.60
CA ILE A 928 -15.63 -0.44 -29.33
C ILE A 928 -14.55 -1.07 -28.46
N CYS A 929 -13.37 -0.45 -28.45
CA CYS A 929 -12.17 -0.96 -27.82
C CYS A 929 -11.64 -0.04 -26.71
N GLY A 930 -10.64 -0.52 -25.96
CA GLY A 930 -9.91 0.29 -24.98
C GLY A 930 -10.76 0.87 -23.85
N LEU A 931 -10.63 2.19 -23.62
CA LEU A 931 -11.27 2.90 -22.52
C LEU A 931 -12.79 3.03 -22.71
N HIS A 932 -13.26 3.20 -23.95
CA HIS A 932 -14.69 3.25 -24.27
C HIS A 932 -15.39 1.93 -23.93
N ARG A 933 -14.79 0.79 -24.29
CA ARG A 933 -15.31 -0.53 -23.91
C ARG A 933 -15.41 -0.68 -22.39
N ARG A 934 -14.34 -0.33 -21.67
CA ARG A 934 -14.30 -0.44 -20.20
C ARG A 934 -15.37 0.44 -19.53
N ARG A 935 -15.55 1.67 -19.99
CA ARG A 935 -16.58 2.59 -19.48
C ARG A 935 -17.98 2.10 -19.83
N GLY A 936 -18.21 1.70 -21.07
CA GLY A 936 -19.50 1.17 -21.55
C GLY A 936 -19.93 -0.08 -20.80
N THR A 937 -19.07 -1.11 -20.74
CA THR A 937 -19.34 -2.32 -19.95
C THR A 937 -19.68 -1.96 -18.51
N LYS A 938 -18.90 -1.07 -17.87
CA LYS A 938 -19.16 -0.67 -16.48
C LYS A 938 -20.54 -0.03 -16.31
N ASN A 939 -20.93 0.90 -17.18
CA ASN A 939 -22.23 1.56 -17.10
C ASN A 939 -23.38 0.56 -17.27
N ILE A 940 -23.25 -0.38 -18.21
CA ILE A 940 -24.23 -1.45 -18.46
C ILE A 940 -24.39 -2.34 -17.20
N LEU A 941 -23.28 -2.76 -16.59
CA LEU A 941 -23.29 -3.58 -15.38
C LEU A 941 -23.88 -2.83 -14.18
N GLU A 942 -23.55 -1.55 -14.01
CA GLU A 942 -24.12 -0.71 -12.96
C GLU A 942 -25.63 -0.47 -13.15
N ALA A 943 -26.11 -0.36 -14.38
CA ALA A 943 -27.54 -0.24 -14.68
C ALA A 943 -28.31 -1.50 -14.27
N ALA A 944 -27.80 -2.69 -14.64
CA ALA A 944 -28.40 -3.97 -14.24
C ALA A 944 -28.45 -4.13 -12.72
N GLU A 945 -27.35 -3.79 -12.04
CA GLU A 945 -27.21 -3.89 -10.60
C GLU A 945 -28.15 -2.92 -9.84
N LYS A 946 -28.20 -1.65 -10.27
CA LYS A 946 -29.08 -0.63 -9.66
C LYS A 946 -30.55 -1.00 -9.84
N ALA A 947 -30.93 -1.45 -11.04
CA ALA A 947 -32.28 -1.90 -11.32
C ALA A 947 -32.67 -3.13 -10.49
N SER A 948 -31.79 -4.13 -10.39
CA SER A 948 -32.03 -5.31 -9.54
C SER A 948 -32.12 -4.98 -8.05
N ARG A 949 -31.28 -4.05 -7.56
CA ARG A 949 -31.40 -3.55 -6.18
C ARG A 949 -32.75 -2.87 -5.95
N TRP A 950 -33.21 -2.09 -6.90
CA TRP A 950 -34.50 -1.40 -6.80
C TRP A 950 -35.67 -2.39 -6.75
N LEU A 951 -35.65 -3.40 -7.62
CA LEU A 951 -36.60 -4.52 -7.59
C LEU A 951 -36.57 -5.26 -6.25
N TRP A 952 -35.37 -5.52 -5.72
CA TRP A 952 -35.19 -6.16 -4.42
C TRP A 952 -35.83 -5.35 -3.28
N LEU A 953 -35.64 -4.03 -3.27
CA LEU A 953 -36.21 -3.17 -2.23
C LEU A 953 -37.75 -3.17 -2.28
N ARG A 954 -38.34 -3.25 -3.47
CA ARG A 954 -39.80 -3.24 -3.71
C ARG A 954 -40.42 -4.63 -3.92
N ARG A 955 -39.75 -5.68 -3.46
CA ARG A 955 -40.17 -7.07 -3.71
C ARG A 955 -41.55 -7.44 -3.14
N GLY A 956 -42.04 -6.71 -2.13
CA GLY A 956 -43.36 -6.89 -1.52
C GLY A 956 -44.42 -5.89 -1.99
N ASP A 957 -44.04 -4.84 -2.72
CA ASP A 957 -44.94 -3.74 -3.04
C ASP A 957 -45.87 -4.08 -4.22
N THR A 958 -47.05 -3.46 -4.28
CA THR A 958 -47.92 -3.51 -5.46
C THR A 958 -47.30 -2.71 -6.61
N TRP A 959 -47.26 -3.30 -7.80
CA TRP A 959 -46.61 -2.68 -8.96
C TRP A 959 -47.62 -1.93 -9.82
N ARG A 960 -47.56 -0.60 -9.81
CA ARG A 960 -48.28 0.23 -10.79
C ARG A 960 -47.30 0.65 -11.87
N SER A 961 -47.57 0.30 -13.12
CA SER A 961 -46.76 0.56 -14.31
C SER A 961 -46.66 2.05 -14.72
N ALA A 962 -47.04 2.99 -13.85
CA ALA A 962 -46.96 4.42 -14.13
C ALA A 962 -45.51 4.93 -13.97
N LEU A 963 -44.89 5.21 -15.12
CA LEU A 963 -43.59 5.84 -15.35
C LEU A 963 -43.16 6.86 -14.28
N PRO A 964 -41.91 6.82 -13.76
CA PRO A 964 -41.26 7.99 -13.20
C PRO A 964 -40.82 8.89 -14.35
N GLY A 965 -41.73 9.75 -14.83
CA GLY A 965 -41.42 10.67 -15.93
C GLY A 965 -42.61 11.34 -16.60
N HIS A 966 -43.60 11.81 -15.84
CA HIS A 966 -44.54 12.88 -16.23
C HIS A 966 -45.49 13.17 -15.05
N LYS A 967 -45.02 13.94 -14.06
CA LYS A 967 -45.90 14.74 -13.19
C LYS A 967 -45.17 16.04 -12.87
N SER A 968 -45.63 17.12 -13.45
CA SER A 968 -45.36 18.49 -13.02
C SER A 968 -46.11 18.71 -11.69
N GLY A 969 -45.39 18.62 -10.57
CA GLY A 969 -45.87 18.83 -9.20
C GLY A 969 -44.73 18.61 -8.20
N PRO A 970 -44.72 19.25 -7.01
CA PRO A 970 -43.51 19.54 -6.22
C PRO A 970 -42.94 18.37 -5.41
N ASP A 971 -43.17 17.13 -5.85
CA ASP A 971 -42.66 15.91 -5.21
C ASP A 971 -41.65 15.20 -6.12
N GLN A 972 -40.54 15.88 -6.42
CA GLN A 972 -39.28 15.16 -6.56
C GLN A 972 -38.92 14.57 -5.19
N PRO A 973 -38.45 13.31 -5.08
CA PRO A 973 -37.74 12.91 -3.89
C PRO A 973 -36.48 13.78 -3.84
N ARG A 974 -36.51 14.81 -2.97
CA ARG A 974 -35.30 15.49 -2.53
C ARG A 974 -34.31 14.40 -2.17
N LEU A 975 -33.20 14.35 -2.90
CA LEU A 975 -31.99 13.65 -2.46
C LEU A 975 -31.74 14.06 -1.02
N GLY A 976 -32.13 13.18 -0.09
CA GLY A 976 -32.07 13.44 1.33
C GLY A 976 -30.65 13.82 1.69
N ARG A 977 -30.50 14.95 2.37
CA ARG A 977 -29.25 15.28 3.06
C ARG A 977 -28.83 14.07 3.90
N PRO A 978 -27.55 13.70 3.90
CA PRO A 978 -27.08 12.54 4.63
C PRO A 978 -27.14 12.83 6.13
N GLY A 979 -28.14 12.27 6.80
CA GLY A 979 -28.20 12.26 8.25
C GLY A 979 -29.62 12.24 8.77
N GLU A 980 -30.18 11.04 8.91
CA GLU A 980 -31.06 10.57 10.00
C GLU A 980 -31.71 9.25 9.55
N GLY A 981 -31.71 8.25 10.43
CA GLY A 981 -32.33 6.94 10.17
C GLY A 981 -31.46 5.75 10.58
N VAL A 982 -31.39 5.54 11.91
CA VAL A 982 -31.05 4.31 12.68
C VAL A 982 -29.76 3.57 12.35
#